data_AF-A0A534K9L5-F1
#
_entry.id   AF-A0A534K9L5-F1
#
_cell.length_a   1.000
_cell.length_b   1.000
_cell.length_c   1.000
_cell.angle_alpha   90.00
_cell.angle_beta   90.00
_cell.angle_gamma   90.00
#
_symmetry.space_group_name_H-M   'P 1'
#
loop_
_entity.id
_entity.type
_entity.pdbx_description
1 polymer ?
#
loop_
_entity_poly.entity_id
_entity_poly.type
_entity_poly.pdbx_seq_one_letter_code
_entity_poly.pdbx_strand_id
1 'polypeptide(L)'
;MLLLSLLLGTQVPPAPPYVFAVDGNFTEWRYVPLNAGPVDSGPAQANLLAYAVHAEGSQLFAYAKTRGPLFAGPTVSSVYVLVHDPTRPGYDAPETDAEFVAEIWGWNGALQGTLLRQWNGAADRDNASALQPVGPFPAIAVGDEIELALDRNLIGFDPALQAVVAAHASEVLGLGAVVGLSPGALVVEEAPLTNVLSGPTPVLQLTFRALARDIRVNGVTFDLVGGGTVLSLALPFWVAAGQNTTQTVTLDPGLLPAGQFVTLRVSAVDAVTTANGTAVPTTIAGPEARAYIQILPAAKTIDGVFNDWTNTTPDPIDPIPDHLDIVASAMSVPGNAYFYLETRGDILAGAILPERRLPLPPTNGSVPPPLWLPRRAGLDVLRAYVETDSGNVSGQSIGAITANRMIEVTGRLGQIRSTSLFTWNSTTSNWDLVSELPNVAFAGTQIEASVSAAFLGPVFNPLTVFAMSDWSRSWDITDVPIPSNAPSLMVSVGPLHANPPNQISATLLVNTPAIDGNCASSGGEYNGASMGSNAALRFFVGRRDDTQFVYLCIQVTADTAGNKNDWGEIIFDTLHNGGSTPQVDDKLFYVFGNGDAVLKRWQGNGVGWDPQCLACDLGDAGASRFAANEFYEFKIRYTDVWGTLLPTGNQTAGFAIIAYDFNAGVAYGWGGPAINENVPDTWGHLFYPIPEFPMPALAAVAMVIIPIVRRRRRAVAPTGVSRGQDATELKVFPSSADGDRAEVAKLGPTRQI
;
A
#
# COMPACT_ATOMS: atom_id res chain seq x y z
N MET A 1 53.34 -21.23 -51.88
CA MET A 1 53.16 -19.76 -51.88
C MET A 1 52.28 -19.38 -50.70
N LEU A 2 52.76 -19.58 -49.45
CA LEU A 2 51.92 -19.51 -48.24
C LEU A 2 52.64 -18.89 -47.02
N LEU A 3 53.80 -18.25 -47.22
CA LEU A 3 54.64 -17.68 -46.16
C LEU A 3 54.79 -16.14 -46.23
N LEU A 4 54.07 -15.47 -47.15
CA LEU A 4 54.19 -14.02 -47.35
C LEU A 4 53.07 -13.21 -46.69
N SER A 5 52.00 -13.88 -46.25
CA SER A 5 50.81 -13.28 -45.62
C SER A 5 50.97 -12.94 -44.12
N LEU A 6 52.09 -13.33 -43.49
CA LEU A 6 52.41 -12.98 -42.10
C LEU A 6 53.32 -11.74 -41.95
N LEU A 7 53.78 -11.16 -43.07
CA LEU A 7 54.69 -9.99 -43.08
C LEU A 7 54.02 -8.68 -43.51
N LEU A 8 52.79 -8.75 -44.02
CA LEU A 8 51.93 -7.60 -44.26
C LEU A 8 50.82 -7.63 -43.22
N GLY A 9 50.99 -6.86 -42.14
CA GLY A 9 49.98 -6.67 -41.12
C GLY A 9 48.79 -5.91 -41.70
N THR A 10 47.85 -6.63 -42.32
CA THR A 10 46.50 -6.12 -42.56
C THR A 10 45.91 -5.82 -41.19
N GLN A 11 45.89 -4.54 -40.81
CA GLN A 11 45.07 -4.11 -39.69
C GLN A 11 43.66 -4.62 -39.98
N VAL A 12 43.14 -5.49 -39.11
CA VAL A 12 41.69 -5.72 -39.07
C VAL A 12 41.11 -4.32 -38.87
N PRO A 13 40.26 -3.83 -39.78
CA PRO A 13 39.68 -2.50 -39.59
C PRO A 13 39.00 -2.50 -38.22
N PRO A 14 39.21 -1.47 -37.38
CA PRO A 14 38.53 -1.40 -36.10
C PRO A 14 37.05 -1.62 -36.34
N ALA A 15 36.42 -2.47 -35.53
CA ALA A 15 34.99 -2.72 -35.65
C ALA A 15 34.28 -1.35 -35.71
N PRO A 16 33.34 -1.14 -36.66
CA PRO A 16 32.63 0.13 -36.73
C PRO A 16 32.03 0.40 -35.35
N PRO A 17 32.07 1.66 -34.85
CA PRO A 17 31.47 1.97 -33.56
C PRO A 17 30.01 1.52 -33.61
N TYR A 18 29.68 0.55 -32.77
CA TYR A 18 28.30 0.19 -32.53
C TYR A 18 27.66 1.41 -31.85
N VAL A 19 26.46 1.76 -32.30
CA VAL A 19 25.68 2.88 -31.76
C VAL A 19 24.45 2.22 -31.18
N PHE A 20 24.16 2.48 -29.90
CA PHE A 20 22.97 1.89 -29.29
C PHE A 20 21.71 2.45 -29.95
N ALA A 21 20.84 1.55 -30.38
CA ALA A 21 19.53 1.89 -30.91
C ALA A 21 18.41 1.32 -30.03
N VAL A 22 17.17 1.54 -30.48
CA VAL A 22 16.01 0.74 -30.09
C VAL A 22 15.38 0.29 -31.40
N ASP A 23 15.89 -0.81 -31.96
CA ASP A 23 15.54 -1.31 -33.29
C ASP A 23 15.24 -2.82 -33.34
N GLY A 24 15.52 -3.55 -32.24
CA GLY A 24 15.22 -4.97 -32.09
C GLY A 24 16.32 -5.90 -32.61
N ASN A 25 17.48 -5.37 -32.97
CA ASN A 25 18.68 -6.12 -33.31
C ASN A 25 19.72 -5.97 -32.18
N PHE A 26 19.68 -6.86 -31.19
CA PHE A 26 20.48 -6.78 -29.96
C PHE A 26 21.99 -7.07 -30.12
N THR A 27 22.61 -6.64 -31.23
CA THR A 27 24.00 -6.97 -31.56
C THR A 27 25.01 -6.15 -30.75
N GLU A 28 24.69 -4.89 -30.41
CA GLU A 28 25.49 -4.01 -29.53
C GLU A 28 25.58 -4.53 -28.10
N TRP A 29 24.53 -5.18 -27.59
CA TRP A 29 24.49 -5.75 -26.24
C TRP A 29 25.54 -6.85 -26.03
N ARG A 30 26.10 -7.42 -27.10
CA ARG A 30 27.26 -8.34 -27.04
C ARG A 30 28.56 -7.68 -26.57
N TYR A 31 28.64 -6.35 -26.59
CA TYR A 31 29.77 -5.58 -26.05
C TYR A 31 29.51 -5.08 -24.62
N VAL A 32 28.28 -5.22 -24.12
CA VAL A 32 27.91 -4.95 -22.72
C VAL A 32 28.09 -6.23 -21.90
N PRO A 33 28.77 -6.20 -20.74
CA PRO A 33 28.75 -7.32 -19.81
C PRO A 33 27.34 -7.49 -19.21
N LEU A 34 26.57 -8.45 -19.73
CA LEU A 34 25.23 -8.76 -19.25
C LEU A 34 25.28 -9.48 -17.90
N ASN A 35 24.37 -9.12 -16.99
CA ASN A 35 24.23 -9.75 -15.68
C ASN A 35 23.28 -10.93 -15.81
N ALA A 36 23.71 -12.12 -15.40
CA ALA A 36 22.93 -13.35 -15.50
C ALA A 36 22.02 -13.55 -14.28
N GLY A 37 20.75 -13.90 -14.52
CA GLY A 37 19.81 -14.35 -13.49
C GLY A 37 19.77 -15.88 -13.34
N PRO A 38 19.13 -16.39 -12.28
CA PRO A 38 18.91 -17.82 -12.07
C PRO A 38 17.84 -18.40 -13.03
N VAL A 39 17.69 -19.73 -13.06
CA VAL A 39 16.73 -20.43 -13.93
C VAL A 39 15.59 -21.03 -13.10
N ASP A 40 14.77 -20.16 -12.53
CA ASP A 40 13.66 -20.51 -11.62
C ASP A 40 12.49 -21.22 -12.31
N SER A 41 11.68 -21.94 -11.54
CA SER A 41 10.57 -22.77 -12.04
C SER A 41 9.36 -21.99 -12.58
N GLY A 42 9.14 -20.75 -12.12
CA GLY A 42 7.95 -19.91 -12.41
C GLY A 42 7.74 -19.48 -13.88
N PRO A 43 6.77 -18.60 -14.17
CA PRO A 43 6.40 -18.20 -15.54
C PRO A 43 7.62 -17.78 -16.37
N ALA A 44 7.80 -18.40 -17.55
CA ALA A 44 9.03 -18.25 -18.33
C ALA A 44 9.26 -16.81 -18.83
N GLN A 45 8.18 -16.04 -19.00
CA GLN A 45 8.17 -14.63 -19.38
C GLN A 45 8.28 -13.66 -18.18
N ALA A 46 8.35 -14.16 -16.94
CA ALA A 46 8.70 -13.39 -15.73
C ALA A 46 10.14 -13.70 -15.27
N ASN A 47 10.61 -14.94 -15.46
CA ASN A 47 11.99 -15.33 -15.20
C ASN A 47 12.98 -14.54 -16.07
N LEU A 48 13.83 -13.71 -15.45
CA LEU A 48 14.89 -12.92 -16.08
C LEU A 48 16.21 -13.71 -16.16
N LEU A 49 16.67 -14.04 -17.37
CA LEU A 49 17.92 -14.75 -17.61
C LEU A 49 19.13 -13.83 -17.78
N ALA A 50 18.95 -12.66 -18.41
CA ALA A 50 20.03 -11.69 -18.58
C ALA A 50 19.50 -10.25 -18.59
N TYR A 51 20.23 -9.31 -17.99
CA TYR A 51 19.86 -7.88 -17.97
C TYR A 51 21.07 -6.97 -17.81
N ALA A 52 20.96 -5.74 -18.33
CA ALA A 52 21.99 -4.72 -18.20
C ALA A 52 21.41 -3.31 -18.35
N VAL A 53 22.16 -2.32 -17.85
CA VAL A 53 21.98 -0.91 -18.19
C VAL A 53 23.27 -0.36 -18.79
N HIS A 54 23.16 0.56 -19.74
CA HIS A 54 24.30 1.20 -20.39
C HIS A 54 24.00 2.66 -20.73
N ALA A 55 24.94 3.56 -20.43
CA ALA A 55 24.79 4.99 -20.72
C ALA A 55 25.67 5.40 -21.91
N GLU A 56 25.04 5.74 -23.04
CA GLU A 56 25.71 6.31 -24.22
C GLU A 56 25.17 7.72 -24.51
N GLY A 57 26.07 8.69 -24.64
CA GLY A 57 25.72 10.08 -24.95
C GLY A 57 24.75 10.72 -23.92
N SER A 58 23.49 10.87 -24.33
CA SER A 58 22.39 11.40 -23.53
C SER A 58 21.26 10.38 -23.30
N GLN A 59 21.53 9.08 -23.42
CA GLN A 59 20.53 8.03 -23.22
C GLN A 59 21.03 6.94 -22.25
N LEU A 60 20.11 6.43 -21.44
CA LEU A 60 20.29 5.23 -20.63
C LEU A 60 19.51 4.12 -21.34
N PHE A 61 20.25 3.22 -21.95
CA PHE A 61 19.70 2.01 -22.53
C PHE A 61 19.57 0.95 -21.44
N ALA A 62 18.48 0.19 -21.46
CA ALA A 62 18.31 -0.98 -20.62
C ALA A 62 17.91 -2.18 -21.48
N TYR A 63 18.44 -3.35 -21.13
CA TYR A 63 18.20 -4.63 -21.80
C TYR A 63 17.68 -5.65 -20.80
N ALA A 64 16.75 -6.48 -21.26
CA ALA A 64 16.24 -7.63 -20.51
C ALA A 64 16.03 -8.82 -21.46
N LYS A 65 16.41 -10.01 -21.00
CA LYS A 65 16.12 -11.30 -21.62
C LYS A 65 15.43 -12.21 -20.63
N THR A 66 14.29 -12.77 -20.99
CA THR A 66 13.54 -13.73 -20.17
C THR A 66 13.76 -15.17 -20.63
N ARG A 67 13.25 -16.16 -19.88
CA ARG A 67 13.36 -17.59 -20.23
C ARG A 67 12.43 -18.04 -21.36
N GLY A 68 11.36 -17.29 -21.62
CA GLY A 68 10.44 -17.50 -22.74
C GLY A 68 9.99 -16.17 -23.33
N PRO A 69 9.35 -16.18 -24.52
CA PRO A 69 8.98 -14.96 -25.22
C PRO A 69 8.04 -14.07 -24.40
N LEU A 70 8.37 -12.78 -24.33
CA LEU A 70 7.57 -11.81 -23.61
C LEU A 70 6.24 -11.54 -24.32
N PHE A 71 5.24 -11.15 -23.53
CA PHE A 71 3.90 -10.81 -24.00
C PHE A 71 3.17 -11.94 -24.77
N ALA A 72 3.69 -13.17 -24.78
CA ALA A 72 3.26 -14.23 -25.71
C ALA A 72 1.80 -14.71 -25.53
N GLY A 73 1.21 -14.55 -24.35
CA GLY A 73 -0.16 -14.94 -24.02
C GLY A 73 -1.17 -13.79 -24.06
N PRO A 74 -2.48 -14.09 -23.89
CA PRO A 74 -3.53 -13.07 -23.79
C PRO A 74 -3.54 -12.32 -22.46
N THR A 75 -2.89 -12.87 -21.44
CA THR A 75 -2.58 -12.20 -20.17
C THR A 75 -1.53 -11.13 -20.37
N VAL A 76 -1.65 -10.00 -19.66
CA VAL A 76 -0.60 -8.99 -19.64
C VAL A 76 0.70 -9.57 -19.09
N SER A 77 1.82 -9.13 -19.63
CA SER A 77 3.11 -9.13 -18.95
C SER A 77 3.72 -7.74 -19.02
N SER A 78 4.54 -7.37 -18.04
CA SER A 78 5.23 -6.09 -17.98
C SER A 78 6.72 -6.27 -17.66
N VAL A 79 7.55 -5.33 -18.10
CA VAL A 79 8.93 -5.18 -17.64
C VAL A 79 9.11 -3.78 -17.09
N TYR A 80 9.76 -3.71 -15.93
CA TYR A 80 10.06 -2.49 -15.19
C TYR A 80 11.56 -2.26 -15.16
N VAL A 81 11.96 -1.00 -15.34
CA VAL A 81 13.29 -0.51 -14.94
C VAL A 81 13.06 0.53 -13.86
N LEU A 82 13.42 0.16 -12.64
CA LEU A 82 13.46 1.02 -11.47
C LEU A 82 14.81 1.73 -11.49
N VAL A 83 14.85 3.06 -11.39
CA VAL A 83 16.09 3.85 -11.42
C VAL A 83 16.21 4.67 -10.15
N HIS A 84 17.40 4.66 -9.55
CA HIS A 84 17.69 5.22 -8.24
C HIS A 84 19.00 6.05 -8.23
N ASP A 85 18.96 7.22 -7.62
CA ASP A 85 20.11 8.05 -7.20
C ASP A 85 20.37 7.82 -5.70
N PRO A 86 21.45 7.10 -5.29
CA PRO A 86 21.77 6.81 -3.89
C PRO A 86 21.99 8.03 -2.96
N THR A 87 21.86 9.25 -3.47
CA THR A 87 21.84 10.48 -2.65
C THR A 87 20.42 10.94 -2.26
N ARG A 88 19.36 10.24 -2.69
CA ARG A 88 17.96 10.66 -2.56
C ARG A 88 17.00 9.50 -2.19
N PRO A 89 15.81 9.81 -1.65
CA PRO A 89 14.74 8.85 -1.45
C PRO A 89 13.69 8.92 -2.57
N GLY A 90 13.45 7.79 -3.23
CA GLY A 90 12.37 7.62 -4.20
C GLY A 90 11.12 6.92 -3.66
N TYR A 91 10.36 6.33 -4.57
CA TYR A 91 9.34 5.32 -4.24
C TYR A 91 9.99 4.12 -3.55
N ASP A 92 9.30 3.47 -2.62
CA ASP A 92 9.80 2.22 -2.02
C ASP A 92 9.54 1.06 -2.98
N ALA A 93 10.60 0.46 -3.52
CA ALA A 93 10.53 -0.56 -4.56
C ALA A 93 11.53 -1.71 -4.24
N PRO A 94 11.38 -2.90 -4.84
CA PRO A 94 12.24 -4.04 -4.52
C PRO A 94 13.73 -3.68 -4.69
N GLU A 95 14.51 -3.92 -3.63
CA GLU A 95 15.94 -3.63 -3.54
C GLU A 95 16.36 -2.15 -3.78
N THR A 96 15.44 -1.18 -3.92
CA THR A 96 15.83 0.17 -4.35
C THR A 96 14.82 1.31 -4.08
N ASP A 97 15.35 2.51 -3.82
CA ASP A 97 14.60 3.75 -3.56
C ASP A 97 14.30 4.50 -4.87
N ALA A 98 13.44 3.94 -5.73
CA ALA A 98 13.29 4.37 -7.13
C ALA A 98 12.68 5.78 -7.32
N GLU A 99 13.47 6.78 -7.75
CA GLU A 99 12.92 8.07 -8.20
C GLU A 99 12.19 7.97 -9.55
N PHE A 100 12.53 6.98 -10.39
CA PHE A 100 11.85 6.76 -11.67
C PHE A 100 11.49 5.29 -11.87
N VAL A 101 10.31 5.07 -12.46
CA VAL A 101 9.81 3.75 -12.86
C VAL A 101 9.44 3.80 -14.33
N ALA A 102 10.27 3.18 -15.17
CA ALA A 102 9.99 2.96 -16.57
C ALA A 102 9.29 1.61 -16.75
N GLU A 103 8.01 1.62 -17.14
CA GLU A 103 7.22 0.41 -17.42
C GLU A 103 7.04 0.24 -18.93
N ILE A 104 7.20 -1.00 -19.41
CA ILE A 104 6.66 -1.43 -20.70
C ILE A 104 5.73 -2.63 -20.49
N TRP A 105 4.66 -2.74 -21.27
CA TRP A 105 3.67 -3.80 -21.11
C TRP A 105 3.12 -4.32 -22.45
N GLY A 106 2.65 -5.56 -22.46
CA GLY A 106 2.12 -6.17 -23.67
C GLY A 106 1.37 -7.49 -23.47
N TRP A 107 0.75 -7.96 -24.55
CA TRP A 107 0.03 -9.24 -24.67
C TRP A 107 -0.10 -9.65 -26.16
N ASN A 108 -0.47 -10.91 -26.41
CA ASN A 108 -0.62 -11.54 -27.74
C ASN A 108 0.61 -11.38 -28.68
N GLY A 109 1.81 -11.48 -28.11
CA GLY A 109 3.09 -11.38 -28.83
C GLY A 109 3.48 -9.96 -29.25
N ALA A 110 2.81 -8.93 -28.72
CA ALA A 110 3.06 -7.54 -29.07
C ALA A 110 3.25 -6.66 -27.82
N LEU A 111 4.23 -5.75 -27.91
CA LEU A 111 4.35 -4.59 -27.03
C LEU A 111 3.15 -3.65 -27.28
N GLN A 112 2.49 -3.18 -26.21
CA GLN A 112 1.25 -2.40 -26.28
C GLN A 112 1.41 -0.97 -25.75
N GLY A 113 2.43 -0.71 -24.91
CA GLY A 113 2.74 0.65 -24.47
C GLY A 113 3.98 0.75 -23.59
N THR A 114 4.41 2.00 -23.38
CA THR A 114 5.53 2.40 -22.51
C THR A 114 5.13 3.61 -21.68
N LEU A 115 5.57 3.69 -20.43
CA LEU A 115 5.32 4.83 -19.54
C LEU A 115 6.45 5.00 -18.52
N LEU A 116 7.17 6.12 -18.63
CA LEU A 116 8.06 6.62 -17.57
C LEU A 116 7.21 7.37 -16.55
N ARG A 117 7.33 6.98 -15.28
CA ARG A 117 6.82 7.75 -14.13
C ARG A 117 7.99 8.29 -13.29
N GLN A 118 7.79 9.40 -12.61
CA GLN A 118 8.74 10.04 -11.69
C GLN A 118 8.11 10.24 -10.31
N TRP A 119 8.90 10.01 -9.26
CA TRP A 119 8.52 10.29 -7.88
C TRP A 119 8.35 11.79 -7.63
N ASN A 120 7.19 12.19 -7.11
CA ASN A 120 6.90 13.60 -6.83
C ASN A 120 7.49 14.13 -5.51
N GLY A 121 8.16 13.28 -4.72
CA GLY A 121 8.73 13.65 -3.41
C GLY A 121 7.76 13.54 -2.22
N ALA A 122 6.69 12.77 -2.33
CA ALA A 122 5.78 12.48 -1.21
C ALA A 122 6.49 11.81 -0.02
N ALA A 123 5.94 11.99 1.18
CA ALA A 123 6.48 11.39 2.41
C ALA A 123 6.06 9.91 2.61
N ASP A 124 4.91 9.52 2.06
CA ASP A 124 4.40 8.14 2.08
C ASP A 124 4.99 7.36 0.92
N ARG A 125 6.11 6.68 1.17
CA ARG A 125 6.92 6.02 0.14
C ARG A 125 6.27 4.78 -0.50
N ASP A 126 5.22 4.22 0.08
CA ASP A 126 4.44 3.13 -0.52
C ASP A 126 3.35 3.62 -1.50
N ASN A 127 3.03 4.92 -1.52
CA ASN A 127 1.97 5.47 -2.35
C ASN A 127 2.37 5.58 -3.84
N ALA A 128 2.08 4.55 -4.63
CA ALA A 128 2.33 4.50 -6.07
C ALA A 128 1.67 5.66 -6.84
N SER A 129 0.57 6.23 -6.34
CA SER A 129 -0.07 7.40 -6.96
C SER A 129 0.80 8.67 -6.98
N ALA A 130 1.88 8.71 -6.17
CA ALA A 130 2.89 9.76 -6.20
C ALA A 130 3.99 9.55 -7.27
N LEU A 131 3.98 8.42 -8.00
CA LEU A 131 4.73 8.23 -9.25
C LEU A 131 3.95 8.89 -10.41
N GLN A 132 4.25 10.15 -10.68
CA GLN A 132 3.56 10.96 -11.68
C GLN A 132 4.05 10.64 -13.12
N PRO A 133 3.17 10.59 -14.13
CA PRO A 133 3.55 10.24 -15.49
C PRO A 133 4.38 11.34 -16.16
N VAL A 134 5.56 10.97 -16.68
CA VAL A 134 6.45 11.85 -17.46
C VAL A 134 6.13 11.75 -18.95
N GLY A 135 5.96 10.52 -19.46
CA GLY A 135 5.62 10.28 -20.86
C GLY A 135 6.05 8.88 -21.36
N PRO A 136 5.73 8.54 -22.62
CA PRO A 136 6.24 7.34 -23.27
C PRO A 136 7.72 7.48 -23.63
N PHE A 137 8.40 6.35 -23.84
CA PHE A 137 9.80 6.27 -24.26
C PHE A 137 9.99 5.18 -25.34
N PRO A 138 11.06 5.24 -26.16
CA PRO A 138 11.38 4.18 -27.11
C PRO A 138 11.67 2.84 -26.40
N ALA A 139 10.92 1.81 -26.76
CA ALA A 139 11.20 0.42 -26.40
C ALA A 139 10.77 -0.53 -27.52
N ILE A 140 11.39 -1.70 -27.59
CA ILE A 140 11.01 -2.79 -28.49
C ILE A 140 11.24 -4.14 -27.80
N ALA A 141 10.42 -5.13 -28.16
CA ALA A 141 10.52 -6.50 -27.70
C ALA A 141 10.49 -7.44 -28.90
N VAL A 142 11.43 -8.38 -28.98
CA VAL A 142 11.54 -9.35 -30.07
C VAL A 142 11.83 -10.73 -29.48
N GLY A 143 10.82 -11.59 -29.46
CA GLY A 143 10.92 -12.91 -28.84
C GLY A 143 11.04 -12.81 -27.32
N ASP A 144 12.15 -13.32 -26.78
CA ASP A 144 12.48 -13.33 -25.35
C ASP A 144 13.42 -12.18 -24.94
N GLU A 145 13.69 -11.21 -25.83
CA GLU A 145 14.59 -10.06 -25.59
C GLU A 145 13.87 -8.70 -25.74
N ILE A 146 14.28 -7.74 -24.90
CA ILE A 146 13.81 -6.35 -24.83
C ILE A 146 15.00 -5.40 -24.82
N GLU A 147 14.82 -4.25 -25.47
CA GLU A 147 15.62 -3.05 -25.20
C GLU A 147 14.74 -1.80 -25.12
N LEU A 148 15.18 -0.82 -24.34
CA LEU A 148 14.54 0.49 -24.19
C LEU A 148 15.57 1.59 -23.94
N ALA A 149 15.20 2.85 -24.19
CA ALA A 149 16.07 4.00 -23.99
C ALA A 149 15.38 5.15 -23.26
N LEU A 150 15.98 5.64 -22.17
CA LEU A 150 15.51 6.77 -21.36
C LEU A 150 16.42 7.99 -21.55
N ASP A 151 15.84 9.19 -21.62
CA ASP A 151 16.60 10.44 -21.82
C ASP A 151 17.29 10.90 -20.53
N ARG A 152 18.61 11.13 -20.61
CA ARG A 152 19.45 11.70 -19.55
C ARG A 152 18.91 13.03 -19.02
N ASN A 153 18.30 13.84 -19.88
CA ASN A 153 17.79 15.16 -19.52
C ASN A 153 16.51 15.07 -18.67
N LEU A 154 15.83 13.92 -18.68
CA LEU A 154 14.66 13.65 -17.83
C LEU A 154 15.06 13.00 -16.50
N ILE A 155 15.87 11.94 -16.54
CA ILE A 155 16.16 11.14 -15.33
C ILE A 155 17.46 11.54 -14.59
N GLY A 156 18.43 12.11 -15.31
CA GLY A 156 19.75 12.46 -14.78
C GLY A 156 20.66 11.24 -14.56
N PHE A 157 21.92 11.30 -15.03
CA PHE A 157 22.91 10.26 -14.70
C PHE A 157 24.03 10.86 -13.84
N ASP A 158 24.02 10.52 -12.56
CA ASP A 158 25.22 10.48 -11.73
C ASP A 158 25.99 9.17 -12.00
N PRO A 159 27.33 9.13 -11.93
CA PRO A 159 28.09 7.86 -11.99
C PRO A 159 27.70 6.82 -10.94
N ALA A 160 27.09 7.22 -9.82
CA ALA A 160 26.57 6.33 -8.79
C ALA A 160 25.14 5.82 -9.04
N LEU A 161 24.51 6.18 -10.17
CA LEU A 161 23.16 5.73 -10.54
C LEU A 161 23.05 4.20 -10.49
N GLN A 162 22.01 3.74 -9.81
CA GLN A 162 21.62 2.34 -9.69
C GLN A 162 20.32 2.08 -10.46
N ALA A 163 20.12 0.84 -10.87
CA ALA A 163 18.89 0.37 -11.48
C ALA A 163 18.59 -1.08 -11.08
N VAL A 164 17.30 -1.40 -11.04
CA VAL A 164 16.78 -2.76 -10.88
C VAL A 164 15.85 -3.05 -12.06
N VAL A 165 16.09 -4.17 -12.74
CA VAL A 165 15.25 -4.65 -13.85
C VAL A 165 14.34 -5.75 -13.31
N ALA A 166 13.04 -5.67 -13.56
CA ALA A 166 12.07 -6.67 -13.10
C ALA A 166 11.09 -7.05 -14.21
N ALA A 167 10.68 -8.31 -14.29
CA ALA A 167 9.67 -8.79 -15.24
C ALA A 167 8.50 -9.43 -14.47
N HIS A 168 7.27 -9.07 -14.86
CA HIS A 168 6.05 -9.49 -14.18
C HIS A 168 5.09 -10.16 -15.14
N ALA A 169 4.60 -11.35 -14.78
CA ALA A 169 3.55 -12.05 -15.51
C ALA A 169 2.84 -13.08 -14.62
N SER A 170 1.52 -13.21 -14.79
CA SER A 170 0.70 -14.19 -14.05
C SER A 170 0.88 -14.07 -12.53
N GLU A 171 0.82 -12.84 -12.02
CA GLU A 171 1.07 -12.43 -10.64
C GLU A 171 2.44 -12.82 -10.04
N VAL A 172 3.37 -13.34 -10.85
CA VAL A 172 4.76 -13.63 -10.45
C VAL A 172 5.70 -12.54 -10.95
N LEU A 173 6.56 -12.07 -10.04
CA LEU A 173 7.64 -11.13 -10.29
C LEU A 173 8.99 -11.87 -10.32
N GLY A 174 9.69 -11.81 -11.46
CA GLY A 174 11.13 -12.11 -11.53
C GLY A 174 11.93 -10.83 -11.37
N LEU A 175 12.89 -10.83 -10.44
CA LEU A 175 13.64 -9.64 -10.04
C LEU A 175 15.14 -9.79 -10.38
N GLY A 176 15.70 -8.81 -11.08
CA GLY A 176 17.14 -8.67 -11.25
C GLY A 176 17.80 -8.03 -10.02
N ALA A 177 19.09 -8.28 -9.83
CA ALA A 177 19.88 -7.61 -8.82
C ALA A 177 20.03 -6.11 -9.13
N VAL A 178 20.38 -5.34 -8.11
CA VAL A 178 20.81 -3.94 -8.26
C VAL A 178 22.07 -3.91 -9.14
N VAL A 179 22.01 -3.14 -10.21
CA VAL A 179 23.12 -2.92 -11.15
C VAL A 179 23.39 -1.42 -11.29
N GLY A 180 24.58 -1.04 -11.77
CA GLY A 180 24.96 0.35 -11.99
C GLY A 180 25.54 0.57 -13.37
N LEU A 181 26.01 1.80 -13.62
CA LEU A 181 26.71 2.14 -14.86
C LEU A 181 28.13 1.52 -14.94
N SER A 182 28.69 1.09 -13.81
CA SER A 182 29.89 0.25 -13.75
C SER A 182 29.55 -1.21 -14.08
N PRO A 183 30.28 -1.89 -14.99
CA PRO A 183 29.99 -3.29 -15.29
C PRO A 183 30.32 -4.22 -14.12
N GLY A 184 29.32 -4.95 -13.64
CA GLY A 184 29.43 -5.92 -12.56
C GLY A 184 28.53 -5.57 -11.37
N ALA A 185 27.98 -6.61 -10.75
CA ALA A 185 27.18 -6.56 -9.53
C ALA A 185 27.38 -7.86 -8.74
N LEU A 186 27.03 -7.84 -7.46
CA LEU A 186 27.18 -8.96 -6.54
C LEU A 186 25.85 -9.26 -5.84
N VAL A 187 25.37 -10.50 -5.94
CA VAL A 187 24.25 -10.99 -5.13
C VAL A 187 24.82 -11.75 -3.94
N VAL A 188 24.21 -11.56 -2.77
CA VAL A 188 24.50 -12.29 -1.54
C VAL A 188 23.19 -12.91 -1.04
N GLU A 189 23.09 -14.23 -1.14
CA GLU A 189 21.96 -15.01 -0.64
C GLU A 189 22.24 -15.48 0.78
N GLU A 190 21.43 -15.01 1.72
CA GLU A 190 21.42 -15.34 3.16
C GLU A 190 20.58 -16.60 3.41
N ALA A 191 21.16 -17.61 4.06
CA ALA A 191 20.50 -18.86 4.40
C ALA A 191 20.80 -19.28 5.86
N PRO A 192 19.86 -19.14 6.80
CA PRO A 192 20.02 -19.55 8.20
C PRO A 192 20.30 -21.05 8.36
N LEU A 193 21.19 -21.40 9.29
CA LEU A 193 21.66 -22.78 9.49
C LEU A 193 21.23 -23.42 10.81
N THR A 194 20.91 -22.61 11.82
CA THR A 194 20.45 -23.09 13.13
C THR A 194 19.64 -22.01 13.85
N ASN A 195 18.72 -22.46 14.69
CA ASN A 195 17.98 -21.68 15.67
C ASN A 195 18.55 -21.82 17.10
N VAL A 196 19.60 -22.63 17.30
CA VAL A 196 20.25 -22.84 18.62
C VAL A 196 21.78 -22.80 18.51
N LEU A 197 22.41 -22.05 19.42
CA LEU A 197 23.87 -21.98 19.58
C LEU A 197 24.29 -22.69 20.89
N SER A 198 25.04 -23.79 20.78
CA SER A 198 25.61 -24.50 21.93
C SER A 198 27.06 -24.09 22.27
N GLY A 199 27.61 -23.15 21.48
CA GLY A 199 28.99 -22.65 21.50
C GLY A 199 29.25 -21.91 20.18
N PRO A 200 30.51 -21.77 19.74
CA PRO A 200 30.82 -21.29 18.39
C PRO A 200 30.14 -22.14 17.32
N THR A 201 29.09 -21.62 16.70
CA THR A 201 28.18 -22.40 15.83
C THR A 201 28.00 -21.70 14.47
N PRO A 202 28.04 -22.44 13.34
CA PRO A 202 27.57 -21.93 12.05
C PRO A 202 26.11 -21.49 12.14
N VAL A 203 25.84 -20.20 11.94
CA VAL A 203 24.48 -19.63 12.03
C VAL A 203 23.91 -19.22 10.68
N LEU A 204 24.76 -18.82 9.74
CA LEU A 204 24.34 -18.28 8.45
C LEU A 204 25.29 -18.77 7.34
N GLN A 205 24.72 -19.30 6.28
CA GLN A 205 25.43 -19.52 5.01
C GLN A 205 25.20 -18.31 4.13
N LEU A 206 26.28 -17.81 3.50
CA LEU A 206 26.24 -16.71 2.56
C LEU A 206 26.71 -17.21 1.20
N THR A 207 25.83 -17.19 0.21
CA THR A 207 26.18 -17.54 -1.18
C THR A 207 26.38 -16.28 -1.99
N PHE A 208 27.64 -15.96 -2.27
CA PHE A 208 28.04 -14.81 -3.08
C PHE A 208 28.04 -15.20 -4.57
N ARG A 209 27.20 -14.57 -5.39
CA ARG A 209 27.16 -14.76 -6.85
C ARG A 209 27.60 -13.47 -7.54
N ALA A 210 28.77 -13.49 -8.17
CA ALA A 210 29.23 -12.40 -9.02
C ALA A 210 28.57 -12.49 -10.39
N LEU A 211 28.02 -11.38 -10.89
CA LEU A 211 27.27 -11.37 -12.14
C LEU A 211 28.19 -11.17 -13.35
N ALA A 212 28.18 -10.00 -14.00
CA ALA A 212 28.86 -9.78 -15.27
C ALA A 212 30.40 -9.67 -15.23
N ARG A 213 31.02 -9.65 -14.04
CA ARG A 213 32.47 -9.47 -13.83
C ARG A 213 32.98 -10.23 -12.61
N ASP A 214 34.27 -10.56 -12.61
CA ASP A 214 34.97 -11.07 -11.43
C ASP A 214 35.02 -10.01 -10.32
N ILE A 215 34.58 -10.39 -9.13
CA ILE A 215 34.51 -9.53 -7.94
C ILE A 215 35.50 -10.01 -6.88
N ARG A 216 36.15 -9.05 -6.21
CA ARG A 216 36.89 -9.25 -4.96
C ARG A 216 36.06 -8.69 -3.81
N VAL A 217 35.75 -9.52 -2.84
CA VAL A 217 35.11 -9.11 -1.58
C VAL A 217 36.21 -8.79 -0.58
N ASN A 218 36.23 -7.55 -0.10
CA ASN A 218 37.22 -7.02 0.84
C ASN A 218 36.70 -7.10 2.29
N GLY A 219 35.40 -6.92 2.49
CA GLY A 219 34.75 -6.84 3.79
C GLY A 219 33.28 -7.23 3.74
N VAL A 220 32.76 -7.75 4.85
CA VAL A 220 31.34 -8.04 5.08
C VAL A 220 31.01 -7.47 6.46
N THR A 221 30.03 -6.58 6.51
CA THR A 221 29.51 -5.96 7.75
C THR A 221 28.23 -6.67 8.16
N PHE A 222 28.06 -6.89 9.45
CA PHE A 222 26.91 -7.56 10.02
C PHE A 222 26.25 -6.69 11.08
N ASP A 223 24.92 -6.70 11.09
CA ASP A 223 24.11 -6.22 12.19
C ASP A 223 23.84 -7.41 13.11
N LEU A 224 24.36 -7.35 14.34
CA LEU A 224 24.25 -8.40 15.36
C LEU A 224 23.45 -7.87 16.55
N VAL A 225 22.22 -8.36 16.71
CA VAL A 225 21.34 -8.07 17.84
C VAL A 225 21.47 -9.17 18.90
N GLY A 226 21.38 -8.82 20.17
CA GLY A 226 21.58 -9.76 21.29
C GLY A 226 23.05 -10.06 21.62
N GLY A 227 23.99 -9.78 20.71
CA GLY A 227 25.43 -9.82 20.97
C GLY A 227 26.08 -11.19 20.76
N GLY A 228 27.29 -11.36 21.30
CA GLY A 228 28.22 -12.42 20.93
C GLY A 228 29.35 -11.86 20.05
N THR A 229 30.06 -12.73 19.32
CA THR A 229 31.13 -12.33 18.37
C THR A 229 31.03 -13.12 17.08
N VAL A 230 30.87 -12.43 15.94
CA VAL A 230 31.04 -13.04 14.62
C VAL A 230 32.51 -13.41 14.43
N LEU A 231 32.80 -14.68 14.17
CA LEU A 231 34.17 -15.12 13.88
C LEU A 231 34.61 -14.68 12.48
N SER A 232 35.88 -14.29 12.34
CA SER A 232 36.41 -13.65 11.14
C SER A 232 36.30 -14.52 9.89
N LEU A 233 35.58 -14.01 8.87
CA LEU A 233 35.61 -14.58 7.52
C LEU A 233 37.00 -14.46 6.90
N ALA A 234 37.34 -15.40 6.01
CA ALA A 234 38.61 -15.40 5.27
C ALA A 234 38.59 -14.33 4.17
N LEU A 235 38.98 -13.11 4.53
CA LEU A 235 38.96 -11.93 3.66
C LEU A 235 40.39 -11.47 3.29
N PRO A 236 40.61 -10.95 2.07
CA PRO A 236 39.67 -10.90 0.95
C PRO A 236 39.47 -12.29 0.31
N PHE A 237 38.34 -12.47 -0.38
CA PHE A 237 38.15 -13.59 -1.31
C PHE A 237 37.67 -13.09 -2.69
N TRP A 238 37.62 -14.00 -3.65
CA TRP A 238 37.28 -13.72 -5.04
C TRP A 238 36.10 -14.57 -5.49
N VAL A 239 35.24 -14.00 -6.32
CA VAL A 239 34.07 -14.64 -6.91
C VAL A 239 34.15 -14.39 -8.41
N ALA A 240 34.25 -15.46 -9.21
CA ALA A 240 34.37 -15.34 -10.66
C ALA A 240 33.02 -15.02 -11.31
N ALA A 241 33.04 -14.33 -12.46
CA ALA A 241 31.83 -13.94 -13.20
C ALA A 241 30.93 -15.16 -13.50
N GLY A 242 29.64 -15.06 -13.15
CA GLY A 242 28.66 -16.13 -13.33
C GLY A 242 28.90 -17.36 -12.44
N GLN A 243 29.66 -17.25 -11.35
CA GLN A 243 29.93 -18.34 -10.41
C GLN A 243 29.53 -17.96 -8.97
N ASN A 244 29.21 -18.99 -8.19
CA ASN A 244 28.89 -18.85 -6.76
C ASN A 244 30.14 -19.15 -5.90
N THR A 245 30.29 -18.44 -4.79
CA THR A 245 31.26 -18.73 -3.73
C THR A 245 30.54 -18.67 -2.40
N THR A 246 30.51 -19.79 -1.68
CA THR A 246 29.82 -19.90 -0.39
C THR A 246 30.78 -19.62 0.76
N GLN A 247 30.37 -18.76 1.68
CA GLN A 247 30.99 -18.57 3.00
C GLN A 247 30.06 -19.11 4.09
N THR A 248 30.61 -19.40 5.27
CA THR A 248 29.83 -19.84 6.43
C THR A 248 30.18 -18.98 7.63
N VAL A 249 29.21 -18.23 8.13
CA VAL A 249 29.36 -17.31 9.25
C VAL A 249 29.15 -18.09 10.54
N THR A 250 30.16 -18.07 11.40
CA THR A 250 30.13 -18.71 12.73
C THR A 250 29.98 -17.63 13.79
N LEU A 251 28.96 -17.75 14.64
CA LEU A 251 28.73 -16.84 15.78
C LEU A 251 29.18 -17.55 17.06
N ASP A 252 30.08 -16.91 17.80
CA ASP A 252 30.48 -17.33 19.14
C ASP A 252 29.64 -16.58 20.19
N PRO A 253 28.79 -17.26 20.98
CA PRO A 253 28.01 -16.64 22.04
C PRO A 253 28.85 -16.37 23.31
N GLY A 254 30.08 -16.88 23.40
CA GLY A 254 30.99 -16.64 24.52
C GLY A 254 30.41 -17.02 25.88
N LEU A 255 30.04 -16.01 26.66
CA LEU A 255 29.45 -16.15 28.01
C LEU A 255 28.02 -15.60 28.11
N LEU A 256 27.30 -15.47 26.99
CA LEU A 256 25.88 -15.11 27.01
C LEU A 256 25.06 -16.18 27.76
N PRO A 257 24.05 -15.78 28.55
CA PRO A 257 23.19 -16.71 29.29
C PRO A 257 22.32 -17.56 28.33
N ALA A 258 22.03 -18.78 28.76
CA ALA A 258 21.08 -19.66 28.08
C ALA A 258 19.68 -19.03 28.01
N GLY A 259 18.99 -19.21 26.88
CA GLY A 259 17.69 -18.60 26.59
C GLY A 259 17.77 -17.15 26.10
N GLN A 260 18.96 -16.57 25.93
CA GLN A 260 19.11 -15.28 25.26
C GLN A 260 18.90 -15.43 23.74
N PHE A 261 18.10 -14.53 23.17
CA PHE A 261 17.87 -14.41 21.73
C PHE A 261 18.99 -13.59 21.06
N VAL A 262 19.37 -13.98 19.85
CA VAL A 262 20.30 -13.24 18.98
C VAL A 262 19.79 -13.25 17.54
N THR A 263 20.00 -12.16 16.80
CA THR A 263 19.82 -12.13 15.33
C THR A 263 21.07 -11.61 14.64
N LEU A 264 21.32 -12.09 13.43
CA LEU A 264 22.50 -11.76 12.64
C LEU A 264 22.13 -11.65 11.15
N ARG A 265 22.30 -10.45 10.59
CA ARG A 265 22.11 -10.16 9.16
C ARG A 265 23.33 -9.48 8.55
N VAL A 266 23.61 -9.69 7.27
CA VAL A 266 24.54 -8.84 6.49
C VAL A 266 23.91 -7.47 6.26
N SER A 267 24.63 -6.40 6.58
CA SER A 267 24.18 -5.00 6.40
C SER A 267 24.98 -4.21 5.37
N ALA A 268 26.20 -4.63 5.04
CA ALA A 268 26.97 -4.09 3.91
C ALA A 268 28.05 -5.07 3.44
N VAL A 269 28.48 -4.95 2.18
CA VAL A 269 29.61 -5.69 1.61
C VAL A 269 30.52 -4.75 0.83
N ASP A 270 31.81 -4.70 1.19
CA ASP A 270 32.84 -4.01 0.41
C ASP A 270 33.27 -4.93 -0.74
N ALA A 271 32.70 -4.67 -1.92
CA ALA A 271 32.89 -5.45 -3.14
C ALA A 271 33.41 -4.57 -4.28
N VAL A 272 34.49 -5.02 -4.93
CA VAL A 272 35.11 -4.31 -6.06
C VAL A 272 35.43 -5.24 -7.24
N THR A 273 35.42 -4.70 -8.45
CA THR A 273 35.90 -5.41 -9.65
C THR A 273 37.38 -5.77 -9.54
N THR A 274 37.76 -6.98 -9.94
CA THR A 274 39.18 -7.40 -9.91
C THR A 274 40.06 -6.62 -10.89
N ALA A 275 39.50 -6.20 -12.04
CA ALA A 275 40.25 -5.61 -13.15
C ALA A 275 40.71 -4.17 -12.90
N ASN A 276 39.94 -3.38 -12.14
CA ASN A 276 40.20 -1.96 -11.93
C ASN A 276 39.77 -1.40 -10.55
N GLY A 277 39.34 -2.25 -9.61
CA GLY A 277 39.03 -1.84 -8.23
C GLY A 277 37.84 -0.88 -8.10
N THR A 278 36.91 -0.90 -9.06
CA THR A 278 35.69 -0.09 -9.00
C THR A 278 34.66 -0.80 -8.11
N ALA A 279 34.01 -0.05 -7.21
CA ALA A 279 32.93 -0.58 -6.40
C ALA A 279 31.76 -1.06 -7.28
N VAL A 280 31.10 -2.14 -6.85
CA VAL A 280 29.90 -2.68 -7.51
C VAL A 280 28.71 -2.63 -6.56
N PRO A 281 27.47 -2.46 -7.07
CA PRO A 281 26.28 -2.61 -6.24
C PRO A 281 26.13 -4.04 -5.70
N THR A 282 25.46 -4.14 -4.56
CA THR A 282 25.31 -5.39 -3.80
C THR A 282 23.85 -5.61 -3.40
N THR A 283 23.25 -6.70 -3.86
CA THR A 283 21.90 -7.15 -3.44
C THR A 283 22.04 -8.19 -2.33
N ILE A 284 21.25 -8.04 -1.24
CA ILE A 284 21.30 -8.92 -0.06
C ILE A 284 19.90 -9.49 0.16
N ALA A 285 19.70 -10.75 -0.22
CA ALA A 285 18.40 -11.41 -0.27
C ALA A 285 18.36 -12.65 0.63
N GLY A 286 17.18 -13.01 1.13
CA GLY A 286 16.97 -14.11 2.07
C GLY A 286 16.86 -13.66 3.54
N PRO A 287 16.44 -14.55 4.45
CA PRO A 287 16.20 -14.22 5.85
C PRO A 287 17.49 -14.16 6.69
N GLU A 288 17.48 -13.28 7.69
CA GLU A 288 18.53 -13.21 8.71
C GLU A 288 18.60 -14.49 9.56
N ALA A 289 19.75 -14.78 10.18
CA ALA A 289 19.81 -15.84 11.18
C ALA A 289 19.17 -15.37 12.49
N ARG A 290 18.21 -16.15 13.02
CA ARG A 290 17.55 -15.92 14.32
C ARG A 290 17.72 -17.15 15.20
N ALA A 291 18.22 -16.98 16.42
CA ALA A 291 18.61 -18.12 17.25
C ALA A 291 18.67 -17.83 18.75
N TYR A 292 18.64 -18.90 19.54
CA TYR A 292 18.73 -18.89 20.99
C TYR A 292 20.02 -19.54 21.53
N ILE A 293 20.55 -19.00 22.62
CA ILE A 293 21.70 -19.59 23.30
C ILE A 293 21.26 -20.84 24.08
N GLN A 294 21.81 -21.99 23.70
CA GLN A 294 21.66 -23.34 24.29
C GLN A 294 20.24 -23.96 24.35
N ILE A 295 19.17 -23.18 24.47
CA ILE A 295 17.80 -23.65 24.69
C ILE A 295 16.78 -22.69 24.07
N LEU A 296 15.84 -23.24 23.30
CA LEU A 296 14.69 -22.50 22.75
C LEU A 296 13.68 -22.17 23.86
N PRO A 297 12.84 -21.12 23.71
CA PRO A 297 11.70 -20.89 24.59
C PRO A 297 10.77 -22.12 24.63
N ALA A 298 10.40 -22.54 25.85
CA ALA A 298 9.39 -23.58 26.06
C ALA A 298 7.95 -23.02 26.15
N ALA A 299 7.79 -21.71 25.96
CA ALA A 299 6.55 -20.97 26.04
C ALA A 299 6.44 -20.02 24.85
N LYS A 300 5.20 -19.64 24.51
CA LYS A 300 4.91 -18.75 23.39
C LYS A 300 5.70 -17.44 23.49
N THR A 301 6.53 -17.21 22.49
CA THR A 301 7.40 -16.04 22.33
C THR A 301 7.15 -15.48 20.93
N ILE A 302 7.51 -14.23 20.67
CA ILE A 302 7.31 -13.56 19.37
C ILE A 302 8.66 -13.01 18.94
N ASP A 303 9.29 -13.74 18.02
CA ASP A 303 10.69 -13.58 17.60
C ASP A 303 10.95 -14.10 16.17
N GLY A 304 10.04 -14.91 15.60
CA GLY A 304 10.13 -15.50 14.27
C GLY A 304 10.96 -16.79 14.22
N VAL A 305 11.06 -17.52 15.34
CA VAL A 305 11.65 -18.87 15.45
C VAL A 305 10.55 -19.83 15.89
N PHE A 306 9.66 -20.15 14.95
CA PHE A 306 8.34 -20.78 15.15
C PHE A 306 8.32 -22.22 15.71
N ASN A 307 9.41 -22.70 16.30
CA ASN A 307 9.58 -24.08 16.77
C ASN A 307 8.71 -24.46 17.98
N ASP A 308 8.10 -23.48 18.62
CA ASP A 308 7.10 -23.64 19.67
C ASP A 308 5.67 -23.85 19.10
N TRP A 309 5.43 -23.58 17.81
CA TRP A 309 4.17 -23.84 17.09
C TRP A 309 4.07 -25.31 16.64
N THR A 310 3.89 -26.18 17.63
CA THR A 310 3.84 -27.65 17.44
C THR A 310 2.45 -28.23 17.14
N ASN A 311 1.40 -27.40 17.18
CA ASN A 311 0.01 -27.81 16.93
C ASN A 311 -0.68 -26.71 16.12
N THR A 312 -0.59 -26.79 14.79
CA THR A 312 -1.27 -25.90 13.84
C THR A 312 -2.48 -26.58 13.21
N THR A 313 -3.47 -25.78 12.84
CA THR A 313 -4.57 -26.19 11.95
C THR A 313 -4.08 -26.02 10.51
N PRO A 314 -4.05 -27.08 9.68
CA PRO A 314 -3.73 -26.95 8.26
C PRO A 314 -4.93 -26.42 7.49
N ASP A 315 -4.67 -25.60 6.46
CA ASP A 315 -5.67 -25.08 5.53
C ASP A 315 -5.48 -25.69 4.11
N PRO A 316 -6.52 -25.74 3.25
CA PRO A 316 -6.40 -26.22 1.88
C PRO A 316 -5.72 -25.20 0.96
N ILE A 317 -4.76 -25.64 0.15
CA ILE A 317 -4.16 -24.82 -0.92
C ILE A 317 -5.23 -24.46 -1.96
N ASP A 318 -5.45 -23.16 -2.17
CA ASP A 318 -6.48 -22.60 -3.05
C ASP A 318 -5.87 -21.93 -4.31
N PRO A 319 -6.67 -21.63 -5.37
CA PRO A 319 -6.17 -21.17 -6.66
C PRO A 319 -5.93 -19.64 -6.70
N ILE A 320 -5.31 -19.11 -5.65
CA ILE A 320 -5.05 -17.67 -5.43
C ILE A 320 -3.52 -17.39 -5.37
N PRO A 321 -3.05 -16.13 -5.26
CA PRO A 321 -1.62 -15.84 -5.19
C PRO A 321 -0.96 -16.44 -3.94
N ASP A 322 0.19 -17.10 -4.11
CA ASP A 322 0.91 -17.83 -3.04
C ASP A 322 1.18 -16.99 -1.76
N HIS A 323 1.34 -15.66 -1.87
CA HIS A 323 1.56 -14.75 -0.72
C HIS A 323 0.29 -14.45 0.11
N LEU A 324 -0.88 -14.91 -0.35
CA LEU A 324 -2.16 -14.79 0.33
C LEU A 324 -2.71 -16.17 0.76
N ASP A 325 -2.46 -17.21 -0.05
CA ASP A 325 -2.83 -18.62 0.18
C ASP A 325 -2.31 -19.10 1.54
N ILE A 326 -3.22 -19.24 2.51
CA ILE A 326 -2.99 -19.71 3.87
C ILE A 326 -2.87 -21.24 3.84
N VAL A 327 -1.85 -21.77 4.50
CA VAL A 327 -1.62 -23.24 4.55
C VAL A 327 -1.57 -23.78 5.99
N ALA A 328 -1.33 -22.93 6.98
CA ALA A 328 -1.49 -23.29 8.39
C ALA A 328 -1.79 -22.07 9.29
N SER A 329 -2.56 -22.28 10.34
CA SER A 329 -2.89 -21.25 11.36
C SER A 329 -2.90 -21.81 12.78
N ALA A 330 -2.75 -20.96 13.80
CA ALA A 330 -2.96 -21.35 15.19
C ALA A 330 -3.26 -20.16 16.13
N MET A 331 -3.95 -20.45 17.23
CA MET A 331 -4.18 -19.54 18.35
C MET A 331 -3.81 -20.22 19.68
N SER A 332 -3.26 -19.47 20.63
CA SER A 332 -2.91 -19.99 21.96
C SER A 332 -3.10 -18.93 23.04
N VAL A 333 -3.79 -19.27 24.15
CA VAL A 333 -4.08 -18.33 25.25
C VAL A 333 -3.67 -18.90 26.61
N PRO A 334 -2.36 -19.09 26.88
CA PRO A 334 -1.84 -19.51 28.19
C PRO A 334 -1.83 -18.38 29.24
N GLY A 335 -2.07 -17.13 28.82
CA GLY A 335 -2.14 -15.94 29.68
C GLY A 335 -2.41 -14.71 28.82
N ASN A 336 -1.36 -14.21 28.15
CA ASN A 336 -1.55 -13.45 26.91
C ASN A 336 -2.11 -14.35 25.80
N ALA A 337 -2.60 -13.75 24.72
CA ALA A 337 -2.97 -14.47 23.52
C ALA A 337 -1.91 -14.31 22.43
N TYR A 338 -1.70 -15.40 21.70
CA TYR A 338 -0.69 -15.57 20.67
C TYR A 338 -1.34 -16.17 19.42
N PHE A 339 -0.85 -15.75 18.26
CA PHE A 339 -1.39 -16.05 16.94
C PHE A 339 -0.25 -16.46 16.02
N TYR A 340 -0.53 -17.37 15.09
CA TYR A 340 0.40 -17.83 14.07
C TYR A 340 -0.34 -18.02 12.74
N LEU A 341 0.34 -17.70 11.64
CA LEU A 341 -0.10 -17.98 10.29
C LEU A 341 1.11 -18.36 9.43
N GLU A 342 0.88 -19.26 8.49
CA GLU A 342 1.80 -19.60 7.40
C GLU A 342 1.06 -19.51 6.07
N THR A 343 1.64 -18.77 5.13
CA THR A 343 1.21 -18.72 3.73
C THR A 343 2.07 -19.62 2.86
N ARG A 344 1.61 -19.93 1.65
CA ARG A 344 2.31 -20.79 0.69
C ARG A 344 3.58 -20.16 0.13
N GLY A 345 3.58 -18.84 -0.04
CA GLY A 345 4.70 -17.99 -0.45
C GLY A 345 5.03 -16.95 0.61
N ASP A 346 6.08 -16.15 0.38
CA ASP A 346 6.56 -15.16 1.34
C ASP A 346 5.45 -14.18 1.74
N ILE A 347 5.22 -14.03 3.05
CA ILE A 347 4.15 -13.21 3.58
C ILE A 347 4.54 -11.73 3.57
N LEU A 348 3.56 -10.84 3.36
CA LEU A 348 3.77 -9.41 3.22
C LEU A 348 4.63 -9.02 2.00
N ALA A 349 4.64 -9.86 0.95
CA ALA A 349 5.34 -9.60 -0.31
C ALA A 349 4.73 -8.40 -1.06
N GLY A 350 3.41 -8.29 -1.12
CA GLY A 350 2.70 -7.23 -1.83
C GLY A 350 3.05 -7.14 -3.32
N ALA A 351 2.96 -5.93 -3.87
CA ALA A 351 3.31 -5.66 -5.26
C ALA A 351 4.16 -4.40 -5.44
N ILE A 352 4.97 -4.38 -6.51
CA ILE A 352 5.71 -3.17 -6.93
C ILE A 352 4.72 -2.03 -7.17
N LEU A 353 3.74 -2.22 -8.07
CA LEU A 353 2.71 -1.24 -8.38
C LEU A 353 1.32 -1.86 -8.23
N PRO A 354 0.38 -1.20 -7.51
CA PRO A 354 -1.02 -1.58 -7.40
C PRO A 354 -1.82 -1.15 -8.65
N GLU A 355 -1.42 -1.67 -9.81
CA GLU A 355 -2.05 -1.43 -11.11
C GLU A 355 -2.12 -2.74 -11.93
N ARG A 356 -3.32 -3.34 -12.08
CA ARG A 356 -3.56 -4.31 -13.15
C ARG A 356 -3.82 -3.55 -14.46
N ARG A 357 -2.96 -3.75 -15.47
CA ARG A 357 -3.27 -3.38 -16.87
C ARG A 357 -4.34 -4.33 -17.40
N LEU A 358 -5.22 -3.83 -18.26
CA LEU A 358 -6.24 -4.62 -18.94
C LEU A 358 -6.13 -4.45 -20.46
N PRO A 359 -6.37 -5.50 -21.27
CA PRO A 359 -6.51 -5.37 -22.72
C PRO A 359 -7.74 -4.53 -23.11
N LEU A 360 -7.56 -3.22 -23.24
CA LEU A 360 -8.61 -2.29 -23.65
C LEU A 360 -8.74 -2.23 -25.19
N PRO A 361 -9.96 -2.13 -25.75
CA PRO A 361 -10.14 -1.75 -27.14
C PRO A 361 -9.65 -0.29 -27.36
N PRO A 362 -9.10 0.05 -28.54
CA PRO A 362 -8.43 1.33 -28.75
C PRO A 362 -9.40 2.52 -28.75
N THR A 363 -9.33 3.36 -27.71
CA THR A 363 -10.10 4.60 -27.59
C THR A 363 -9.25 5.83 -27.90
N ASN A 364 -9.59 6.56 -28.97
CA ASN A 364 -9.02 7.90 -29.22
C ASN A 364 -9.61 8.90 -28.21
N GLY A 365 -8.81 9.37 -27.25
CA GLY A 365 -9.23 10.34 -26.24
C GLY A 365 -8.06 11.17 -25.71
N SER A 366 -8.28 12.46 -25.50
CA SER A 366 -7.27 13.39 -24.98
C SER A 366 -7.09 13.24 -23.47
N VAL A 367 -5.84 13.28 -23.01
CA VAL A 367 -5.47 13.22 -21.58
C VAL A 367 -6.10 14.40 -20.81
N PRO A 368 -6.86 14.18 -19.72
CA PRO A 368 -7.35 15.23 -18.83
C PRO A 368 -6.20 15.97 -18.10
N PRO A 369 -6.42 17.20 -17.59
CA PRO A 369 -5.48 17.83 -16.66
C PRO A 369 -5.27 16.96 -15.40
N PRO A 370 -4.13 17.10 -14.70
CA PRO A 370 -3.76 16.19 -13.61
C PRO A 370 -4.81 16.14 -12.51
N LEU A 371 -5.34 14.94 -12.29
CA LEU A 371 -6.26 14.59 -11.21
C LEU A 371 -5.44 14.15 -9.98
N TRP A 372 -5.92 14.50 -8.79
CA TRP A 372 -5.42 13.94 -7.54
C TRP A 372 -5.79 12.47 -7.49
N LEU A 373 -4.81 11.60 -7.74
CA LEU A 373 -4.99 10.14 -7.72
C LEU A 373 -5.12 9.68 -6.26
N PRO A 374 -6.20 8.97 -5.87
CA PRO A 374 -6.34 8.41 -4.53
C PRO A 374 -5.11 7.56 -4.13
N ARG A 375 -4.80 7.48 -2.84
CA ARG A 375 -3.67 6.66 -2.35
C ARG A 375 -3.80 5.23 -2.88
N ARG A 376 -2.75 4.73 -3.52
CA ARG A 376 -2.63 3.32 -3.89
C ARG A 376 -1.30 2.79 -3.41
N ALA A 377 -1.30 1.71 -2.65
CA ALA A 377 -0.09 0.99 -2.27
C ALA A 377 -0.31 -0.50 -2.54
N GLY A 378 0.73 -1.21 -2.98
CA GLY A 378 0.70 -2.67 -3.19
C GLY A 378 0.86 -3.42 -1.88
N LEU A 379 0.03 -3.10 -0.87
CA LEU A 379 0.06 -3.69 0.46
C LEU A 379 -0.68 -5.03 0.49
N ASP A 380 -0.14 -5.96 1.26
CA ASP A 380 -0.88 -7.07 1.86
C ASP A 380 -1.41 -6.64 3.23
N VAL A 381 -2.55 -7.20 3.61
CA VAL A 381 -3.19 -6.98 4.91
C VAL A 381 -3.65 -8.31 5.48
N LEU A 382 -2.98 -8.71 6.57
CA LEU A 382 -3.36 -9.80 7.46
C LEU A 382 -4.32 -9.28 8.52
N ARG A 383 -5.41 -10.00 8.77
CA ARG A 383 -6.28 -9.82 9.94
C ARG A 383 -6.45 -11.13 10.69
N ALA A 384 -6.32 -11.06 12.02
CA ALA A 384 -6.73 -12.14 12.92
C ALA A 384 -7.96 -11.65 13.72
N TYR A 385 -9.12 -12.20 13.38
CA TYR A 385 -10.41 -11.93 14.02
C TYR A 385 -10.64 -12.93 15.14
N VAL A 386 -11.03 -12.45 16.34
CA VAL A 386 -11.17 -13.30 17.53
C VAL A 386 -12.55 -13.12 18.15
N GLU A 387 -13.20 -14.24 18.45
CA GLU A 387 -14.39 -14.33 19.30
C GLU A 387 -13.93 -14.78 20.70
N THR A 388 -14.06 -13.92 21.72
CA THR A 388 -13.48 -14.20 23.04
C THR A 388 -14.31 -15.14 23.93
N ASP A 389 -15.63 -15.20 23.76
CA ASP A 389 -16.55 -16.06 24.51
C ASP A 389 -17.59 -16.66 23.56
N SER A 390 -17.39 -17.93 23.17
CA SER A 390 -18.06 -18.51 21.99
C SER A 390 -19.57 -18.61 22.15
N GLY A 391 -20.30 -17.91 21.25
CA GLY A 391 -21.75 -17.80 21.26
C GLY A 391 -22.33 -16.83 22.31
N ASN A 392 -21.48 -16.06 23.00
CA ASN A 392 -21.87 -15.19 24.12
C ASN A 392 -21.26 -13.76 24.06
N VAL A 393 -20.71 -13.36 22.91
CA VAL A 393 -20.25 -11.97 22.65
C VAL A 393 -21.15 -11.23 21.68
N SER A 394 -21.13 -9.90 21.74
CA SER A 394 -21.50 -9.06 20.59
C SER A 394 -20.25 -8.79 19.74
N GLY A 395 -20.37 -8.98 18.43
CA GLY A 395 -19.26 -8.92 17.47
C GLY A 395 -19.75 -8.73 16.04
N GLN A 396 -18.82 -8.65 15.09
CA GLN A 396 -19.12 -8.79 13.66
C GLN A 396 -19.07 -10.29 13.28
N SER A 397 -20.01 -10.76 12.47
CA SER A 397 -19.94 -12.11 11.91
C SER A 397 -18.82 -12.19 10.87
N ILE A 398 -17.83 -13.05 11.10
CA ILE A 398 -16.64 -13.25 10.24
C ILE A 398 -16.48 -14.76 10.04
N GLY A 399 -16.66 -15.25 8.81
CA GLY A 399 -16.63 -16.69 8.53
C GLY A 399 -17.64 -17.44 9.41
N ALA A 400 -17.14 -18.32 10.29
CA ALA A 400 -17.94 -19.11 11.24
C ALA A 400 -18.02 -18.53 12.68
N ILE A 401 -17.44 -17.34 12.94
CA ILE A 401 -17.31 -16.76 14.29
C ILE A 401 -18.01 -15.40 14.45
N THR A 402 -18.31 -15.01 15.68
CA THR A 402 -18.79 -13.66 16.04
C THR A 402 -17.63 -12.87 16.64
N ALA A 403 -16.80 -12.27 15.78
CA ALA A 403 -15.55 -11.62 16.18
C ALA A 403 -15.78 -10.31 16.94
N ASN A 404 -15.20 -10.19 18.12
CA ASN A 404 -15.27 -8.98 18.97
C ASN A 404 -13.89 -8.33 19.22
N ARG A 405 -12.81 -8.94 18.72
CA ARG A 405 -11.45 -8.37 18.63
C ARG A 405 -10.89 -8.58 17.24
N MET A 406 -10.01 -7.68 16.80
CA MET A 406 -9.24 -7.83 15.57
C MET A 406 -7.79 -7.36 15.80
N ILE A 407 -6.85 -8.16 15.32
CA ILE A 407 -5.45 -7.75 15.09
C ILE A 407 -5.32 -7.51 13.58
N GLU A 408 -4.73 -6.38 13.17
CA GLU A 408 -4.38 -6.10 11.78
C GLU A 408 -2.88 -5.87 11.64
N VAL A 409 -2.28 -6.47 10.60
CA VAL A 409 -0.89 -6.23 10.19
C VAL A 409 -0.90 -5.91 8.70
N THR A 410 -0.35 -4.76 8.31
CA THR A 410 -0.13 -4.43 6.90
C THR A 410 1.35 -4.52 6.56
N GLY A 411 1.68 -4.92 5.34
CA GLY A 411 3.06 -5.04 4.90
C GLY A 411 3.21 -5.10 3.39
N ARG A 412 4.44 -4.95 2.91
CA ARG A 412 4.81 -4.90 1.49
C ARG A 412 6.33 -5.12 1.35
N LEU A 413 6.76 -5.78 0.28
CA LEU A 413 8.16 -6.10 -0.03
C LEU A 413 8.89 -6.83 1.11
N GLY A 414 8.18 -7.71 1.82
CA GLY A 414 8.73 -8.45 2.96
C GLY A 414 9.05 -7.53 4.14
N GLN A 415 8.25 -6.49 4.37
CA GLN A 415 8.39 -5.55 5.48
C GLN A 415 7.03 -5.19 6.08
N ILE A 416 6.93 -5.18 7.42
CA ILE A 416 5.75 -4.67 8.14
C ILE A 416 5.68 -3.13 7.98
N ARG A 417 4.50 -2.61 7.67
CA ARG A 417 4.21 -1.17 7.52
C ARG A 417 3.33 -0.62 8.63
N SER A 418 2.35 -1.38 9.10
CA SER A 418 1.57 -1.05 10.30
C SER A 418 1.16 -2.29 11.07
N THR A 419 0.92 -2.10 12.35
CA THR A 419 0.22 -3.05 13.21
C THR A 419 -0.83 -2.28 14.01
N SER A 420 -2.00 -2.88 14.22
CA SER A 420 -3.14 -2.25 14.88
C SER A 420 -3.97 -3.26 15.66
N LEU A 421 -4.57 -2.84 16.77
CA LEU A 421 -5.55 -3.60 17.54
C LEU A 421 -6.90 -2.90 17.53
N PHE A 422 -7.98 -3.65 17.40
CA PHE A 422 -9.34 -3.11 17.40
C PHE A 422 -10.28 -3.92 18.30
N THR A 423 -11.25 -3.22 18.90
CA THR A 423 -12.36 -3.78 19.66
C THR A 423 -13.68 -3.48 18.97
N TRP A 424 -14.57 -4.47 18.86
CA TRP A 424 -15.90 -4.23 18.31
C TRP A 424 -16.76 -3.40 19.26
N ASN A 425 -17.35 -2.33 18.74
CA ASN A 425 -18.30 -1.48 19.44
C ASN A 425 -19.72 -1.78 18.96
N SER A 426 -20.44 -2.61 19.71
CA SER A 426 -21.83 -2.99 19.39
C SER A 426 -22.87 -1.88 19.61
N THR A 427 -22.46 -0.64 19.87
CA THR A 427 -23.35 0.53 19.91
C THR A 427 -23.30 1.33 18.61
N THR A 428 -22.17 1.30 17.91
CA THR A 428 -21.92 1.97 16.63
C THR A 428 -21.77 1.00 15.45
N SER A 429 -21.74 -0.31 15.72
CA SER A 429 -21.44 -1.37 14.75
C SER A 429 -20.12 -1.15 14.01
N ASN A 430 -19.07 -0.77 14.74
CA ASN A 430 -17.78 -0.40 14.18
C ASN A 430 -16.60 -0.98 14.98
N TRP A 431 -15.42 -1.02 14.36
CA TRP A 431 -14.15 -1.38 14.98
C TRP A 431 -13.45 -0.15 15.56
N ASP A 432 -13.49 0.01 16.88
CA ASP A 432 -12.78 1.08 17.57
C ASP A 432 -11.29 0.70 17.73
N LEU A 433 -10.39 1.57 17.24
CA LEU A 433 -8.94 1.41 17.35
C LEU A 433 -8.44 1.54 18.79
N VAL A 434 -7.63 0.58 19.23
CA VAL A 434 -6.99 0.54 20.55
C VAL A 434 -5.57 1.12 20.46
N SER A 435 -5.10 1.77 21.53
CA SER A 435 -3.75 2.35 21.62
C SER A 435 -2.66 1.36 22.06
N GLU A 436 -3.02 0.11 22.35
CA GLU A 436 -2.08 -1.02 22.47
C GLU A 436 -1.72 -1.51 21.06
N LEU A 437 -0.44 -1.82 20.83
CA LEU A 437 0.05 -2.44 19.60
C LEU A 437 0.37 -3.92 19.89
N PRO A 438 0.15 -4.83 18.93
CA PRO A 438 0.64 -6.21 19.09
C PRO A 438 2.18 -6.22 19.02
N ASN A 439 2.80 -7.20 19.67
CA ASN A 439 4.14 -7.61 19.25
C ASN A 439 3.99 -8.55 18.06
N VAL A 440 4.79 -8.39 17.00
CA VAL A 440 4.69 -9.15 15.74
C VAL A 440 6.08 -9.49 15.22
N ALA A 441 6.28 -10.72 14.78
CA ALA A 441 7.50 -11.19 14.11
C ALA A 441 7.14 -12.10 12.93
N PHE A 442 7.92 -12.05 11.85
CA PHE A 442 7.75 -12.89 10.67
C PHE A 442 9.11 -13.28 10.09
N ALA A 443 9.14 -14.34 9.28
CA ALA A 443 10.25 -14.72 8.41
C ALA A 443 9.75 -15.61 7.26
N GLY A 444 10.01 -15.20 6.01
CA GLY A 444 9.57 -15.94 4.82
C GLY A 444 8.05 -16.11 4.76
N THR A 445 7.57 -17.36 4.72
CA THR A 445 6.16 -17.75 4.69
C THR A 445 5.42 -17.58 6.03
N GLN A 446 6.12 -17.43 7.15
CA GLN A 446 5.54 -17.57 8.50
C GLN A 446 5.51 -16.24 9.26
N ILE A 447 4.42 -16.00 10.00
CA ILE A 447 4.21 -14.83 10.87
C ILE A 447 3.58 -15.25 12.20
N GLU A 448 3.91 -14.52 13.26
CA GLU A 448 3.32 -14.67 14.58
C GLU A 448 3.09 -13.32 15.25
N ALA A 449 2.06 -13.25 16.10
CA ALA A 449 1.71 -12.05 16.85
C ALA A 449 1.27 -12.38 18.28
N SER A 450 1.41 -11.42 19.21
CA SER A 450 0.85 -11.52 20.56
C SER A 450 0.23 -10.21 21.04
N VAL A 451 -0.79 -10.34 21.89
CA VAL A 451 -1.57 -9.25 22.50
C VAL A 451 -1.75 -9.49 23.99
N SER A 452 -1.99 -8.43 24.76
CA SER A 452 -2.18 -8.55 26.20
C SER A 452 -3.47 -9.32 26.55
N ALA A 453 -3.45 -10.00 27.69
CA ALA A 453 -4.66 -10.55 28.30
C ALA A 453 -5.74 -9.47 28.54
N ALA A 454 -5.33 -8.21 28.74
CA ALA A 454 -6.23 -7.08 28.96
C ALA A 454 -6.95 -6.62 27.68
N PHE A 455 -6.31 -6.73 26.50
CA PHE A 455 -6.94 -6.47 25.21
C PHE A 455 -8.07 -7.46 24.93
N LEU A 456 -7.85 -8.77 25.13
CA LEU A 456 -8.94 -9.74 24.99
C LEU A 456 -10.01 -9.55 26.07
N GLY A 457 -9.61 -9.44 27.34
CA GLY A 457 -10.54 -9.42 28.48
C GLY A 457 -10.94 -10.84 28.91
N PRO A 458 -12.19 -11.09 29.33
CA PRO A 458 -12.67 -12.43 29.64
C PRO A 458 -12.63 -13.34 28.40
N VAL A 459 -12.06 -14.54 28.56
CA VAL A 459 -11.89 -15.53 27.49
C VAL A 459 -12.46 -16.88 27.90
N PHE A 460 -13.38 -17.42 27.11
CA PHE A 460 -14.03 -18.71 27.32
C PHE A 460 -14.22 -19.44 25.98
N ASN A 461 -13.46 -20.52 25.76
CA ASN A 461 -13.42 -21.25 24.48
C ASN A 461 -13.27 -20.33 23.25
N PRO A 462 -12.20 -19.51 23.17
CA PRO A 462 -12.06 -18.53 22.11
C PRO A 462 -11.95 -19.21 20.74
N LEU A 463 -12.52 -18.57 19.73
CA LEU A 463 -12.35 -18.94 18.33
C LEU A 463 -11.56 -17.84 17.61
N THR A 464 -10.86 -18.20 16.55
CA THR A 464 -10.11 -17.25 15.72
C THR A 464 -10.24 -17.62 14.25
N VAL A 465 -10.39 -16.60 13.42
CA VAL A 465 -10.35 -16.66 11.95
C VAL A 465 -9.22 -15.77 11.50
N PHE A 466 -8.36 -16.27 10.62
CA PHE A 466 -7.37 -15.44 9.94
C PHE A 466 -7.84 -15.14 8.53
N ALA A 467 -7.56 -13.94 8.03
CA ALA A 467 -7.82 -13.55 6.66
C ALA A 467 -6.62 -12.78 6.09
N MET A 468 -6.22 -13.14 4.87
CA MET A 468 -5.23 -12.42 4.06
C MET A 468 -5.95 -11.64 2.96
N SER A 469 -5.42 -10.48 2.56
CA SER A 469 -5.99 -9.68 1.47
C SER A 469 -4.95 -8.75 0.85
N ASP A 470 -5.06 -8.44 -0.45
CA ASP A 470 -4.14 -7.54 -1.14
C ASP A 470 -4.82 -6.30 -1.76
N TRP A 471 -4.00 -5.41 -2.31
CA TRP A 471 -4.40 -4.26 -3.11
C TRP A 471 -5.32 -4.61 -4.31
N SER A 472 -5.21 -5.82 -4.86
CA SER A 472 -5.99 -6.28 -6.01
C SER A 472 -7.34 -6.91 -5.62
N ARG A 473 -7.57 -7.10 -4.31
CA ARG A 473 -8.74 -7.73 -3.67
C ARG A 473 -8.85 -9.22 -3.96
N SER A 474 -7.73 -9.86 -4.25
CA SER A 474 -7.54 -11.25 -3.87
C SER A 474 -7.50 -11.32 -2.35
N TRP A 475 -8.10 -12.36 -1.77
CA TRP A 475 -8.16 -12.58 -0.34
C TRP A 475 -8.28 -14.07 -0.05
N ASP A 476 -8.01 -14.42 1.20
CA ASP A 476 -8.14 -15.78 1.74
C ASP A 476 -8.68 -15.75 3.17
N ILE A 477 -9.19 -16.88 3.66
CA ILE A 477 -9.71 -17.05 5.01
C ILE A 477 -9.56 -18.50 5.51
N THR A 478 -9.10 -18.67 6.74
CA THR A 478 -8.93 -20.01 7.35
C THR A 478 -10.24 -20.77 7.47
N ASP A 479 -10.24 -22.04 7.05
CA ASP A 479 -11.40 -22.93 7.03
C ASP A 479 -11.76 -23.43 8.45
N VAL A 480 -12.55 -22.64 9.19
CA VAL A 480 -12.89 -22.93 10.60
C VAL A 480 -13.85 -24.13 10.72
N PRO A 481 -13.53 -25.17 11.53
CA PRO A 481 -14.40 -26.32 11.76
C PRO A 481 -15.76 -25.96 12.37
N ILE A 482 -16.80 -25.94 11.53
CA ILE A 482 -18.16 -25.51 11.89
C ILE A 482 -18.77 -26.44 12.98
N PRO A 483 -19.15 -25.91 14.17
CA PRO A 483 -19.95 -26.65 15.14
C PRO A 483 -21.34 -26.95 14.56
N SER A 484 -21.85 -28.18 14.77
CA SER A 484 -22.96 -28.79 14.00
C SER A 484 -24.32 -28.06 13.99
N ASN A 485 -24.45 -26.94 14.68
CA ASN A 485 -25.69 -26.21 14.89
C ASN A 485 -25.62 -24.74 14.39
N ALA A 486 -24.50 -24.30 13.83
CA ALA A 486 -24.38 -22.97 13.25
C ALA A 486 -25.13 -22.86 11.91
N PRO A 487 -25.83 -21.75 11.61
CA PRO A 487 -26.43 -21.54 10.29
C PRO A 487 -25.34 -21.33 9.24
N SER A 488 -25.38 -22.10 8.15
CA SER A 488 -24.38 -22.03 7.08
C SER A 488 -24.58 -20.78 6.20
N LEU A 489 -23.93 -19.68 6.57
CA LEU A 489 -23.72 -18.51 5.72
C LEU A 489 -22.22 -18.29 5.56
N MET A 490 -21.67 -18.71 4.42
CA MET A 490 -20.36 -18.22 3.97
C MET A 490 -20.52 -16.74 3.62
N VAL A 491 -19.98 -15.87 4.48
CA VAL A 491 -19.99 -14.41 4.27
C VAL A 491 -18.60 -13.97 3.86
N SER A 492 -18.51 -13.28 2.72
CA SER A 492 -17.26 -12.70 2.19
C SER A 492 -16.65 -11.75 3.21
N VAL A 493 -15.38 -11.94 3.59
CA VAL A 493 -14.74 -11.13 4.65
C VAL A 493 -14.11 -9.85 4.08
N GLY A 494 -15.03 -8.94 3.75
CA GLY A 494 -14.82 -7.53 3.49
C GLY A 494 -16.14 -6.79 3.75
N PRO A 495 -16.17 -5.45 3.68
CA PRO A 495 -17.44 -4.73 3.59
C PRO A 495 -18.19 -5.23 2.35
N LEU A 496 -19.43 -5.71 2.53
CA LEU A 496 -20.14 -6.46 1.49
C LEU A 496 -20.72 -5.50 0.44
N HIS A 497 -20.00 -5.37 -0.66
CA HIS A 497 -20.36 -4.50 -1.79
C HIS A 497 -20.14 -5.23 -3.12
N ALA A 498 -20.48 -4.60 -4.23
CA ALA A 498 -20.48 -5.27 -5.54
C ALA A 498 -19.12 -5.92 -5.83
N ASN A 499 -19.10 -7.04 -6.56
CA ASN A 499 -17.85 -7.68 -6.95
C ASN A 499 -17.66 -7.67 -8.49
N PRO A 500 -16.75 -6.85 -9.04
CA PRO A 500 -15.98 -5.78 -8.39
C PRO A 500 -16.82 -4.50 -8.17
N PRO A 501 -16.51 -3.67 -7.15
CA PRO A 501 -17.24 -2.43 -6.91
C PRO A 501 -16.57 -1.27 -7.65
N ASN A 502 -17.39 -0.45 -8.30
CA ASN A 502 -16.97 0.83 -8.86
C ASN A 502 -16.66 1.80 -7.70
N GLN A 503 -15.70 2.71 -7.92
CA GLN A 503 -15.16 3.53 -6.85
C GLN A 503 -14.90 4.96 -7.29
N ILE A 504 -15.20 5.92 -6.41
CA ILE A 504 -14.93 7.34 -6.63
C ILE A 504 -14.72 8.08 -5.28
N SER A 505 -14.08 9.25 -5.31
CA SER A 505 -13.84 10.07 -4.11
C SER A 505 -14.60 11.39 -4.20
N ALA A 506 -15.21 11.83 -3.10
CA ALA A 506 -15.84 13.14 -3.03
C ALA A 506 -14.77 14.23 -2.82
N THR A 507 -14.11 14.68 -3.88
CA THR A 507 -13.03 15.68 -3.82
C THR A 507 -13.55 17.11 -3.60
N LEU A 508 -12.73 17.98 -3.00
CA LEU A 508 -13.16 19.32 -2.57
C LEU A 508 -13.50 20.23 -3.77
N LEU A 509 -14.74 20.74 -3.78
CA LEU A 509 -15.24 21.66 -4.80
C LEU A 509 -14.73 23.09 -4.57
N VAL A 510 -14.30 23.74 -5.65
CA VAL A 510 -13.88 25.15 -5.67
C VAL A 510 -15.08 26.08 -5.46
N ASN A 511 -16.19 25.78 -6.14
CA ASN A 511 -17.45 26.51 -6.08
C ASN A 511 -18.50 25.76 -5.24
N THR A 512 -19.65 26.36 -5.01
CA THR A 512 -20.81 25.71 -4.39
C THR A 512 -21.91 25.56 -5.45
N PRO A 513 -22.18 24.34 -5.97
CA PRO A 513 -23.20 24.15 -7.00
C PRO A 513 -24.61 24.58 -6.57
N ALA A 514 -25.37 25.12 -7.52
CA ALA A 514 -26.77 25.46 -7.35
C ALA A 514 -27.65 24.30 -7.84
N ILE A 515 -28.36 23.63 -6.92
CA ILE A 515 -29.21 22.47 -7.24
C ILE A 515 -30.44 22.93 -8.03
N ASP A 516 -30.33 22.88 -9.36
CA ASP A 516 -31.37 23.24 -10.33
C ASP A 516 -31.53 22.22 -11.48
N GLY A 517 -30.74 21.14 -11.45
CA GLY A 517 -30.76 20.06 -12.45
C GLY A 517 -29.85 20.34 -13.64
N ASN A 518 -29.14 21.47 -13.70
CA ASN A 518 -28.21 21.82 -14.76
C ASN A 518 -26.81 22.07 -14.22
N CYS A 519 -25.94 21.06 -14.34
CA CYS A 519 -24.56 21.04 -13.86
C CYS A 519 -23.58 22.06 -14.51
N ALA A 520 -24.11 23.00 -15.28
CA ALA A 520 -23.41 24.09 -15.94
C ALA A 520 -24.27 25.37 -15.92
N SER A 521 -25.08 25.58 -14.87
CA SER A 521 -25.78 26.85 -14.61
C SER A 521 -24.79 27.98 -14.33
N SER A 522 -23.59 27.64 -13.83
CA SER A 522 -22.41 28.48 -13.83
C SER A 522 -21.20 27.82 -14.52
N GLY A 523 -20.33 28.64 -15.12
CA GLY A 523 -19.13 28.16 -15.80
C GLY A 523 -18.10 27.63 -14.81
N GLY A 524 -17.95 26.30 -14.74
CA GLY A 524 -17.06 25.64 -13.77
C GLY A 524 -17.72 25.31 -12.42
N GLU A 525 -19.05 25.15 -12.40
CA GLU A 525 -19.87 24.74 -11.25
C GLU A 525 -19.24 23.58 -10.44
N TYR A 526 -18.95 22.46 -11.12
CA TYR A 526 -18.35 21.25 -10.53
C TYR A 526 -16.80 21.25 -10.56
N ASN A 527 -16.14 22.42 -10.64
CA ASN A 527 -14.68 22.48 -10.57
C ASN A 527 -14.17 21.93 -9.21
N GLY A 528 -13.30 20.93 -9.26
CA GLY A 528 -12.79 20.21 -8.08
C GLY A 528 -13.52 18.89 -7.78
N ALA A 529 -14.65 18.62 -8.43
CA ALA A 529 -15.30 17.32 -8.38
C ALA A 529 -14.46 16.23 -9.07
N SER A 530 -14.57 15.01 -8.57
CA SER A 530 -14.17 13.79 -9.29
C SER A 530 -15.25 13.44 -10.31
N MET A 531 -14.85 12.80 -11.40
CA MET A 531 -15.76 12.44 -12.50
C MET A 531 -15.79 10.92 -12.69
N GLY A 532 -16.99 10.35 -12.71
CA GLY A 532 -17.22 8.95 -13.09
C GLY A 532 -18.03 8.87 -14.38
N SER A 533 -17.91 7.75 -15.09
CA SER A 533 -18.71 7.48 -16.30
C SER A 533 -18.73 6.00 -16.65
N ASN A 534 -19.71 5.61 -17.45
CA ASN A 534 -19.76 4.35 -18.20
C ASN A 534 -20.38 4.62 -19.59
N ALA A 535 -20.92 3.60 -20.26
CA ALA A 535 -21.51 3.75 -21.59
C ALA A 535 -22.88 4.48 -21.61
N ALA A 536 -23.57 4.58 -20.46
CA ALA A 536 -24.94 5.07 -20.35
C ALA A 536 -25.09 6.32 -19.46
N LEU A 537 -24.13 6.60 -18.58
CA LEU A 537 -24.12 7.80 -17.74
C LEU A 537 -22.72 8.39 -17.57
N ARG A 538 -22.68 9.69 -17.27
CA ARG A 538 -21.52 10.46 -16.81
C ARG A 538 -21.93 11.26 -15.59
N PHE A 539 -21.11 11.31 -14.56
CA PHE A 539 -21.42 12.06 -13.35
C PHE A 539 -20.20 12.75 -12.76
N PHE A 540 -20.45 13.78 -11.94
CA PHE A 540 -19.48 14.46 -11.11
C PHE A 540 -19.90 14.29 -9.64
N VAL A 541 -18.95 14.05 -8.75
CA VAL A 541 -19.15 14.09 -7.30
C VAL A 541 -18.04 14.89 -6.62
N GLY A 542 -18.42 15.78 -5.73
CA GLY A 542 -17.48 16.58 -4.96
C GLY A 542 -18.08 16.99 -3.62
N ARG A 543 -17.24 17.54 -2.74
CA ARG A 543 -17.64 17.89 -1.37
C ARG A 543 -17.34 19.34 -1.03
N ARG A 544 -18.00 19.88 0.00
CA ARG A 544 -17.73 21.20 0.58
C ARG A 544 -17.61 21.08 2.09
N ASP A 545 -16.39 21.13 2.60
CA ASP A 545 -16.10 20.97 4.04
C ASP A 545 -16.58 22.13 4.90
N ASP A 546 -16.77 23.32 4.30
CA ASP A 546 -17.34 24.50 4.95
C ASP A 546 -18.87 24.44 5.11
N THR A 547 -19.57 23.73 4.21
CA THR A 547 -21.01 23.52 4.31
C THR A 547 -21.39 22.12 4.78
N GLN A 548 -20.48 21.15 4.77
CA GLN A 548 -20.67 19.73 5.11
C GLN A 548 -21.72 19.02 4.24
N PHE A 549 -21.61 19.21 2.92
CA PHE A 549 -22.45 18.56 1.90
C PHE A 549 -21.60 17.96 0.78
N VAL A 550 -21.99 16.77 0.32
CA VAL A 550 -21.57 16.19 -0.96
C VAL A 550 -22.54 16.67 -2.03
N TYR A 551 -22.03 17.04 -3.19
CA TYR A 551 -22.80 17.48 -4.37
C TYR A 551 -22.55 16.50 -5.51
N LEU A 552 -23.62 16.10 -6.18
CA LEU A 552 -23.57 15.18 -7.32
C LEU A 552 -24.33 15.76 -8.50
N CYS A 553 -23.72 15.69 -9.68
CA CYS A 553 -24.36 15.92 -10.97
C CYS A 553 -24.32 14.62 -11.75
N ILE A 554 -25.42 14.20 -12.36
CA ILE A 554 -25.54 13.00 -13.19
C ILE A 554 -26.15 13.42 -14.54
N GLN A 555 -25.50 13.03 -15.63
CA GLN A 555 -25.99 13.09 -17.00
C GLN A 555 -26.26 11.66 -17.48
N VAL A 556 -27.51 11.33 -17.82
CA VAL A 556 -27.87 10.03 -18.38
C VAL A 556 -27.66 10.06 -19.88
N THR A 557 -26.43 9.81 -20.34
CA THR A 557 -26.04 9.94 -21.75
C THR A 557 -26.76 8.98 -22.70
N ALA A 558 -27.37 7.90 -22.19
CA ALA A 558 -28.22 6.99 -22.95
C ALA A 558 -29.66 7.50 -23.14
N ASP A 559 -30.23 8.19 -22.14
CA ASP A 559 -31.55 8.80 -22.24
C ASP A 559 -31.45 10.03 -23.15
N THR A 560 -32.36 10.12 -24.12
CA THR A 560 -32.42 11.22 -25.11
C THR A 560 -33.84 11.76 -25.29
N ALA A 561 -34.77 11.47 -24.37
CA ALA A 561 -36.18 11.82 -24.51
C ALA A 561 -36.88 11.99 -23.15
N GLY A 562 -36.71 13.14 -22.49
CA GLY A 562 -37.21 13.33 -21.12
C GLY A 562 -38.72 13.17 -20.93
N ASN A 563 -39.08 12.49 -19.86
CA ASN A 563 -40.42 12.16 -19.39
C ASN A 563 -40.51 12.37 -17.88
N LYS A 564 -41.64 12.92 -17.42
CA LYS A 564 -41.94 13.15 -15.99
C LYS A 564 -42.05 11.87 -15.12
N ASN A 565 -41.88 10.70 -15.72
CA ASN A 565 -41.88 9.40 -15.05
C ASN A 565 -40.49 8.75 -15.02
N ASP A 566 -39.51 9.31 -15.73
CA ASP A 566 -38.10 8.94 -15.54
C ASP A 566 -37.69 9.31 -14.11
N TRP A 567 -36.64 8.71 -13.59
CA TRP A 567 -36.08 9.12 -12.30
C TRP A 567 -34.59 8.84 -12.21
N GLY A 568 -33.92 9.59 -11.35
CA GLY A 568 -32.55 9.35 -10.94
C GLY A 568 -32.50 9.22 -9.43
N GLU A 569 -31.73 8.26 -8.96
CA GLU A 569 -31.45 8.05 -7.54
C GLU A 569 -29.96 7.91 -7.25
N ILE A 570 -29.62 8.23 -6.02
CA ILE A 570 -28.34 7.94 -5.39
C ILE A 570 -28.59 7.27 -4.04
N ILE A 571 -27.77 6.27 -3.73
CA ILE A 571 -27.94 5.40 -2.56
C ILE A 571 -26.64 5.36 -1.79
N PHE A 572 -26.71 5.46 -0.46
CA PHE A 572 -25.57 5.38 0.44
C PHE A 572 -25.79 4.30 1.50
N ASP A 573 -24.79 3.43 1.66
CA ASP A 573 -24.56 2.65 2.87
C ASP A 573 -23.61 3.47 3.75
N THR A 574 -24.13 3.90 4.90
CA THR A 574 -23.54 4.98 5.70
C THR A 574 -22.49 4.48 6.69
N LEU A 575 -22.51 3.21 7.08
CA LEU A 575 -21.46 2.56 7.89
C LEU A 575 -20.46 1.77 7.04
N HIS A 576 -20.72 1.62 5.74
CA HIS A 576 -19.97 0.79 4.80
C HIS A 576 -19.95 -0.69 5.22
N ASN A 577 -21.10 -1.21 5.66
CA ASN A 577 -21.25 -2.58 6.20
C ASN A 577 -21.84 -3.60 5.20
N GLY A 578 -22.58 -3.15 4.19
CA GLY A 578 -23.23 -4.01 3.21
C GLY A 578 -24.48 -4.75 3.72
N GLY A 579 -24.93 -5.76 2.97
CA GLY A 579 -26.12 -6.54 3.30
C GLY A 579 -26.98 -6.94 2.10
N SER A 580 -27.79 -7.97 2.33
CA SER A 580 -28.74 -8.51 1.33
C SER A 580 -30.10 -7.79 1.29
N THR A 581 -30.32 -6.84 2.21
CA THR A 581 -31.49 -5.95 2.33
C THR A 581 -31.06 -4.60 2.90
N PRO A 582 -31.82 -3.50 2.69
CA PRO A 582 -31.44 -2.19 3.20
C PRO A 582 -31.54 -2.06 4.73
N GLN A 583 -30.44 -1.69 5.39
CA GLN A 583 -30.29 -1.55 6.84
C GLN A 583 -30.62 -0.13 7.35
N VAL A 584 -30.71 0.06 8.66
CA VAL A 584 -31.17 1.34 9.27
C VAL A 584 -30.26 2.54 8.97
N ASP A 585 -29.00 2.27 8.68
CA ASP A 585 -27.99 3.22 8.25
C ASP A 585 -28.00 3.49 6.74
N ASP A 586 -28.66 2.68 5.91
CA ASP A 586 -28.81 2.97 4.48
C ASP A 586 -29.74 4.16 4.20
N LYS A 587 -29.41 4.93 3.16
CA LYS A 587 -30.16 6.11 2.68
C LYS A 587 -30.33 6.07 1.17
N LEU A 588 -31.54 6.33 0.68
CA LEU A 588 -31.87 6.40 -0.75
C LEU A 588 -32.49 7.76 -1.06
N PHE A 589 -31.98 8.42 -2.10
CA PHE A 589 -32.32 9.79 -2.46
C PHE A 589 -32.68 9.86 -3.95
N TYR A 590 -33.90 10.27 -4.31
CA TYR A 590 -34.33 10.28 -5.71
C TYR A 590 -35.20 11.48 -6.10
N VAL A 591 -35.24 11.78 -7.40
CA VAL A 591 -36.08 12.80 -8.04
C VAL A 591 -36.64 12.26 -9.37
N PHE A 592 -37.84 12.69 -9.75
CA PHE A 592 -38.39 12.38 -11.08
C PHE A 592 -37.81 13.29 -12.16
N GLY A 593 -37.82 12.86 -13.43
CA GLY A 593 -37.29 13.58 -14.57
C GLY A 593 -38.14 14.78 -15.03
N ASN A 594 -37.63 15.50 -16.03
CA ASN A 594 -38.30 16.62 -16.70
C ASN A 594 -38.68 17.79 -15.75
N GLY A 595 -37.76 18.18 -14.87
CA GLY A 595 -37.86 19.44 -14.11
C GLY A 595 -38.51 19.33 -12.72
N ASP A 596 -38.41 18.17 -12.07
CA ASP A 596 -38.75 18.07 -10.64
C ASP A 596 -37.67 18.75 -9.79
N ALA A 597 -38.08 19.24 -8.61
CA ALA A 597 -37.20 19.83 -7.59
C ALA A 597 -37.56 19.33 -6.18
N VAL A 598 -38.28 18.21 -6.08
CA VAL A 598 -38.80 17.65 -4.83
C VAL A 598 -38.09 16.34 -4.49
N LEU A 599 -36.88 16.48 -3.91
CA LEU A 599 -36.09 15.36 -3.40
C LEU A 599 -36.91 14.43 -2.49
N LYS A 600 -37.01 13.18 -2.89
CA LYS A 600 -37.52 12.06 -2.09
C LYS A 600 -36.36 11.44 -1.31
N ARG A 601 -36.65 10.97 -0.10
CA ARG A 601 -35.66 10.42 0.84
C ARG A 601 -36.22 9.20 1.54
N TRP A 602 -35.59 8.05 1.42
CA TRP A 602 -35.96 6.80 2.09
C TRP A 602 -34.80 6.31 2.98
N GLN A 603 -35.11 5.56 4.03
CA GLN A 603 -34.15 4.95 4.96
C GLN A 603 -34.36 3.45 4.99
N GLY A 604 -33.31 2.64 5.04
CA GLY A 604 -33.50 1.19 5.18
C GLY A 604 -34.07 0.82 6.56
N ASN A 605 -34.62 -0.39 6.70
CA ASN A 605 -35.28 -0.85 7.93
C ASN A 605 -34.93 -2.31 8.32
N GLY A 606 -33.89 -2.88 7.69
CA GLY A 606 -33.47 -4.27 7.82
C GLY A 606 -34.16 -5.22 6.82
N VAL A 607 -35.26 -4.80 6.18
CA VAL A 607 -36.05 -5.63 5.26
C VAL A 607 -36.28 -4.92 3.91
N GLY A 608 -36.31 -3.59 3.90
CA GLY A 608 -36.58 -2.75 2.74
C GLY A 608 -36.52 -1.27 3.11
N TRP A 609 -37.15 -0.42 2.31
CA TRP A 609 -37.13 1.03 2.47
C TRP A 609 -38.34 1.59 3.24
N ASP A 610 -38.10 2.49 4.19
CA ASP A 610 -39.10 3.34 4.86
C ASP A 610 -39.07 4.77 4.26
N PRO A 611 -40.19 5.25 3.67
CA PRO A 611 -40.26 6.56 3.04
C PRO A 611 -40.39 7.75 4.01
N GLN A 612 -40.33 7.54 5.33
CA GLN A 612 -40.33 8.65 6.30
C GLN A 612 -38.93 9.27 6.51
N CYS A 613 -37.85 8.51 6.28
CA CYS A 613 -36.45 8.82 6.63
C CYS A 613 -36.28 9.82 7.79
N LEU A 614 -36.68 9.42 9.00
CA LEU A 614 -36.63 10.30 10.18
C LEU A 614 -35.20 10.69 10.60
N ALA A 615 -34.18 10.01 10.07
CA ALA A 615 -32.77 10.33 10.28
C ALA A 615 -32.17 11.31 9.24
N CYS A 616 -32.82 11.51 8.08
CA CYS A 616 -32.26 12.33 7.00
C CYS A 616 -32.18 13.82 7.34
N ASP A 617 -31.10 14.50 6.94
CA ASP A 617 -30.96 15.95 7.11
C ASP A 617 -31.95 16.74 6.21
N LEU A 618 -32.76 17.60 6.82
CA LEU A 618 -33.74 18.44 6.12
C LEU A 618 -33.11 19.44 5.13
N GLY A 619 -31.79 19.62 5.21
CA GLY A 619 -30.99 20.46 4.33
C GLY A 619 -30.67 19.84 2.97
N ASP A 620 -30.79 18.52 2.75
CA ASP A 620 -30.54 17.94 1.42
C ASP A 620 -31.50 18.50 0.36
N ALA A 621 -31.02 18.56 -0.89
CA ALA A 621 -31.80 19.00 -2.04
C ALA A 621 -31.49 18.14 -3.26
N GLY A 622 -32.43 18.08 -4.20
CA GLY A 622 -32.25 17.43 -5.48
C GLY A 622 -33.19 17.99 -6.53
N ALA A 623 -32.76 17.99 -7.78
CA ALA A 623 -33.51 18.49 -8.93
C ALA A 623 -33.17 17.71 -10.20
N SER A 624 -34.07 17.73 -11.19
CA SER A 624 -33.87 17.12 -12.50
C SER A 624 -34.04 18.13 -13.63
N ARG A 625 -33.54 17.80 -14.83
CA ARG A 625 -33.77 18.61 -16.03
C ARG A 625 -33.50 17.83 -17.31
N PHE A 626 -34.47 17.84 -18.21
CA PHE A 626 -34.21 17.45 -19.60
C PHE A 626 -33.53 18.57 -20.40
N ALA A 627 -32.57 18.22 -21.25
CA ALA A 627 -31.97 19.12 -22.23
C ALA A 627 -31.80 18.44 -23.61
N ALA A 628 -30.69 17.73 -23.80
CA ALA A 628 -30.49 16.75 -24.87
C ALA A 628 -30.34 15.31 -24.33
N ASN A 629 -30.10 15.22 -23.02
CA ASN A 629 -30.18 14.05 -22.16
C ASN A 629 -30.99 14.46 -20.92
N GLU A 630 -31.42 13.50 -20.11
CA GLU A 630 -31.90 13.79 -18.75
C GLU A 630 -30.70 14.00 -17.79
N PHE A 631 -30.85 14.97 -16.89
CA PHE A 631 -29.88 15.29 -15.86
C PHE A 631 -30.54 15.21 -14.48
N TYR A 632 -29.78 14.74 -13.50
CA TYR A 632 -30.17 14.70 -12.08
C TYR A 632 -29.07 15.31 -11.23
N GLU A 633 -29.45 16.12 -10.25
CA GLU A 633 -28.53 16.85 -9.42
C GLU A 633 -28.93 16.76 -7.95
N PHE A 634 -27.95 16.57 -7.06
CA PHE A 634 -28.17 16.31 -5.64
C PHE A 634 -27.16 17.06 -4.78
N LYS A 635 -27.58 17.38 -3.55
CA LYS A 635 -26.73 17.86 -2.46
C LYS A 635 -27.16 17.15 -1.18
N ILE A 636 -26.32 16.23 -0.68
CA ILE A 636 -26.59 15.35 0.46
C ILE A 636 -25.63 15.64 1.63
N ARG A 637 -26.14 15.65 2.86
CA ARG A 637 -25.40 15.97 4.09
C ARG A 637 -24.34 14.90 4.40
N TYR A 638 -23.21 15.28 4.99
CA TYR A 638 -22.19 14.32 5.41
C TYR A 638 -22.70 13.25 6.40
N THR A 639 -23.74 13.53 7.21
CA THR A 639 -24.41 12.53 8.07
C THR A 639 -25.15 11.45 7.30
N ASP A 640 -25.65 11.75 6.11
CA ASP A 640 -26.42 10.83 5.27
C ASP A 640 -25.57 10.18 4.17
N VAL A 641 -24.26 10.41 4.22
CA VAL A 641 -23.24 9.73 3.41
C VAL A 641 -22.30 8.92 4.30
N TRP A 642 -21.79 9.50 5.41
CA TRP A 642 -20.76 8.89 6.27
C TRP A 642 -21.13 8.87 7.77
N GLY A 643 -22.37 9.18 8.15
CA GLY A 643 -22.85 9.09 9.54
C GLY A 643 -22.34 10.20 10.47
N THR A 644 -21.47 11.08 9.98
CA THR A 644 -20.83 12.13 10.77
C THR A 644 -20.67 13.42 9.98
N LEU A 645 -20.70 14.57 10.67
CA LEU A 645 -20.36 15.88 10.10
C LEU A 645 -18.84 16.13 10.02
N LEU A 646 -18.04 15.25 10.63
CA LEU A 646 -16.58 15.30 10.66
C LEU A 646 -15.99 13.94 10.24
N PRO A 647 -16.19 13.51 8.98
CA PRO A 647 -15.64 12.26 8.48
C PRO A 647 -14.11 12.26 8.47
N THR A 648 -13.54 11.09 8.75
CA THR A 648 -12.08 10.91 8.83
C THR A 648 -11.47 10.64 7.45
N GLY A 649 -10.16 10.87 7.30
CA GLY A 649 -9.48 10.65 6.03
C GLY A 649 -9.57 9.19 5.58
N ASN A 650 -10.02 8.97 4.34
CA ASN A 650 -10.34 7.65 3.78
C ASN A 650 -11.55 6.94 4.43
N GLN A 651 -12.40 7.65 5.19
CA GLN A 651 -13.71 7.11 5.54
C GLN A 651 -14.51 6.83 4.27
N THR A 652 -15.18 5.68 4.25
CA THR A 652 -15.88 5.16 3.07
C THR A 652 -17.36 5.06 3.36
N ALA A 653 -18.16 5.15 2.31
CA ALA A 653 -19.58 4.80 2.27
C ALA A 653 -19.78 3.81 1.12
N GLY A 654 -20.74 2.89 1.23
CA GLY A 654 -21.26 2.22 0.04
C GLY A 654 -22.04 3.25 -0.78
N PHE A 655 -21.98 3.17 -2.10
CA PHE A 655 -22.50 4.21 -2.99
C PHE A 655 -22.96 3.66 -4.34
N ALA A 656 -24.22 3.87 -4.68
CA ALA A 656 -24.77 3.55 -5.98
C ALA A 656 -25.47 4.76 -6.64
N ILE A 657 -25.51 4.73 -7.97
CA ILE A 657 -26.35 5.56 -8.82
C ILE A 657 -27.21 4.61 -9.64
N ILE A 658 -28.51 4.89 -9.75
CA ILE A 658 -29.38 4.28 -10.75
C ILE A 658 -30.23 5.39 -11.39
N ALA A 659 -30.39 5.35 -12.70
CA ALA A 659 -31.34 6.21 -13.41
C ALA A 659 -32.21 5.36 -14.35
N TYR A 660 -33.51 5.61 -14.36
CA TYR A 660 -34.50 4.85 -15.12
C TYR A 660 -35.12 5.69 -16.24
N ASP A 661 -34.91 5.26 -17.48
CA ASP A 661 -35.59 5.77 -18.67
C ASP A 661 -36.94 5.03 -18.82
N PHE A 662 -38.04 5.76 -18.62
CA PHE A 662 -39.40 5.23 -18.69
C PHE A 662 -39.85 4.95 -20.14
N ASN A 663 -39.21 5.58 -21.13
CA ASN A 663 -39.56 5.43 -22.54
C ASN A 663 -38.91 4.19 -23.17
N ALA A 664 -37.67 3.88 -22.78
CA ALA A 664 -37.01 2.61 -23.08
C ALA A 664 -37.47 1.47 -22.15
N GLY A 665 -37.83 1.80 -20.91
CA GLY A 665 -38.14 0.83 -19.85
C GLY A 665 -36.88 0.18 -19.27
N VAL A 666 -35.79 0.97 -19.12
CA VAL A 666 -34.44 0.48 -18.81
C VAL A 666 -33.81 1.30 -17.69
N ALA A 667 -33.15 0.61 -16.75
CA ALA A 667 -32.31 1.22 -15.72
C ALA A 667 -30.84 1.25 -16.14
N TYR A 668 -30.15 2.34 -15.85
CA TYR A 668 -28.73 2.57 -16.05
C TYR A 668 -28.04 2.81 -14.71
N GLY A 669 -27.15 1.91 -14.31
CA GLY A 669 -26.50 1.96 -12.99
C GLY A 669 -25.02 2.32 -13.03
N TRP A 670 -24.51 2.85 -11.91
CA TRP A 670 -23.10 2.84 -11.55
C TRP A 670 -22.94 2.43 -10.08
N GLY A 671 -22.00 1.54 -9.79
CA GLY A 671 -21.77 0.97 -8.46
C GLY A 671 -21.10 -0.41 -8.55
N GLY A 672 -21.54 -1.23 -9.51
CA GLY A 672 -20.97 -2.55 -9.79
C GLY A 672 -21.53 -3.17 -11.08
N PRO A 673 -21.28 -4.46 -11.34
CA PRO A 673 -21.75 -5.15 -12.54
C PRO A 673 -23.24 -5.53 -12.53
N ALA A 674 -23.87 -5.59 -11.35
CA ALA A 674 -25.25 -6.08 -11.16
C ALA A 674 -25.95 -5.34 -10.00
N ILE A 675 -26.02 -4.01 -10.11
CA ILE A 675 -26.56 -3.12 -9.06
C ILE A 675 -28.06 -3.34 -8.87
N ASN A 676 -28.53 -3.31 -7.62
CA ASN A 676 -29.92 -3.41 -7.21
C ASN A 676 -30.16 -2.46 -6.02
N GLU A 677 -31.18 -1.61 -6.08
CA GLU A 677 -31.48 -0.61 -5.05
C GLU A 677 -31.93 -1.20 -3.70
N ASN A 678 -32.17 -2.51 -3.65
CA ASN A 678 -32.60 -3.23 -2.45
C ASN A 678 -31.50 -4.14 -1.88
N VAL A 679 -30.28 -4.11 -2.43
CA VAL A 679 -29.18 -5.02 -2.03
C VAL A 679 -27.86 -4.25 -1.92
N PRO A 680 -27.50 -3.75 -0.73
CA PRO A 680 -26.20 -3.13 -0.45
C PRO A 680 -24.97 -3.90 -0.96
N ASP A 681 -25.02 -5.25 -0.96
CA ASP A 681 -24.00 -6.16 -1.56
C ASP A 681 -23.73 -5.91 -3.07
N THR A 682 -24.43 -4.97 -3.71
CA THR A 682 -24.30 -4.65 -5.15
C THR A 682 -23.87 -3.20 -5.43
N TRP A 683 -23.58 -2.40 -4.40
CA TRP A 683 -23.24 -0.98 -4.54
C TRP A 683 -21.72 -0.76 -4.70
N GLY A 684 -21.34 0.43 -5.18
CA GLY A 684 -19.94 0.87 -5.28
C GLY A 684 -19.46 1.50 -3.98
N HIS A 685 -18.34 2.23 -3.99
CA HIS A 685 -17.86 2.97 -2.82
C HIS A 685 -17.68 4.48 -3.12
N LEU A 686 -18.02 5.32 -2.14
CA LEU A 686 -17.68 6.75 -2.11
C LEU A 686 -16.75 7.08 -0.93
N PHE A 687 -15.52 7.49 -1.26
CA PHE A 687 -14.52 7.87 -0.26
C PHE A 687 -14.61 9.35 0.10
N TYR A 688 -14.46 9.67 1.39
CA TYR A 688 -14.00 10.98 1.84
C TYR A 688 -12.46 11.00 1.74
N PRO A 689 -11.85 11.69 0.75
CA PRO A 689 -10.40 11.68 0.60
C PRO A 689 -9.69 12.26 1.83
N ILE A 690 -8.55 11.67 2.18
CA ILE A 690 -7.64 12.16 3.21
C ILE A 690 -7.33 13.64 2.93
N PRO A 691 -7.48 14.56 3.89
CA PRO A 691 -7.05 15.94 3.71
C PRO A 691 -5.53 15.99 3.50
N GLU A 692 -5.10 16.24 2.27
CA GLU A 692 -3.68 16.42 1.94
C GLU A 692 -3.15 17.70 2.61
N PHE A 693 -2.53 17.48 3.78
CA PHE A 693 -2.01 18.46 4.72
C PHE A 693 -3.08 19.37 5.37
N PRO A 694 -3.18 19.38 6.72
CA PRO A 694 -3.70 20.58 7.37
C PRO A 694 -2.70 21.71 7.11
N MET A 695 -3.06 22.65 6.22
CA MET A 695 -2.36 23.92 6.11
C MET A 695 -2.20 24.49 7.52
N PRO A 696 -0.97 24.72 8.02
CA PRO A 696 -0.81 25.32 9.33
C PRO A 696 -1.49 26.67 9.30
N ALA A 697 -2.52 26.84 10.14
CA ALA A 697 -3.24 28.09 10.24
C ALA A 697 -2.24 29.17 10.66
N LEU A 698 -1.76 29.93 9.69
CA LEU A 698 -0.91 31.09 9.90
C LEU A 698 -1.73 32.11 10.67
N ALA A 699 -1.68 31.99 11.99
CA ALA A 699 -2.14 33.01 12.92
C ALA A 699 -1.52 34.32 12.44
N ALA A 700 -2.39 35.23 11.99
CA ALA A 700 -1.95 36.44 11.31
C ALA A 700 -1.23 37.34 12.30
N VAL A 701 0.09 37.13 12.44
CA VAL A 701 0.99 38.04 13.12
C VAL A 701 0.90 39.34 12.36
N ALA A 702 0.09 40.25 12.90
CA ALA A 702 -0.09 41.58 12.37
C ALA A 702 1.25 42.32 12.48
N MET A 703 2.08 42.17 11.45
CA MET A 703 3.32 42.92 11.26
C MET A 703 2.94 44.39 11.15
N VAL A 704 2.94 45.08 12.30
CA VAL A 704 2.75 46.51 12.39
C VAL A 704 3.99 47.15 11.76
N ILE A 705 3.93 47.35 10.45
CA ILE A 705 4.91 48.12 9.68
C ILE A 705 4.79 49.57 10.18
N ILE A 706 5.58 49.92 11.19
CA ILE A 706 5.72 51.30 11.66
C ILE A 706 6.53 52.05 10.59
N PRO A 707 5.95 53.00 9.83
CA PRO A 707 6.71 53.78 8.88
C PRO A 707 7.62 54.74 9.66
N ILE A 708 8.93 54.49 9.67
CA ILE A 708 9.93 55.36 10.33
C ILE A 708 10.11 56.63 9.49
N VAL A 709 9.13 57.53 9.58
CA VAL A 709 9.20 58.87 9.01
C VAL A 709 10.23 59.68 9.81
N ARG A 710 11.45 59.80 9.28
CA ARG A 710 12.53 60.67 9.80
C ARG A 710 12.16 62.16 9.72
N ARG A 711 11.18 62.61 10.50
CA ARG A 711 10.78 64.02 10.58
C ARG A 711 11.64 64.76 11.61
N ARG A 712 12.67 65.46 11.13
CA ARG A 712 13.53 66.35 11.94
C ARG A 712 12.68 67.28 12.82
N ARG A 713 13.00 67.34 14.12
CA ARG A 713 12.73 68.52 14.96
C ARG A 713 14.00 68.92 15.69
N ARG A 714 14.22 70.24 15.83
CA ARG A 714 15.33 70.82 16.59
C ARG A 714 14.99 70.86 18.09
N ALA A 715 16.02 71.12 18.89
CA ALA A 715 16.02 71.42 20.34
C ALA A 715 14.74 72.14 20.86
N VAL A 716 14.31 71.91 22.10
CA VAL A 716 14.88 72.53 23.32
C VAL A 716 14.58 71.67 24.57
N ALA A 717 15.39 71.85 25.62
CA ALA A 717 15.23 71.31 26.99
C ALA A 717 15.50 72.44 28.02
N PRO A 718 15.43 72.24 29.36
CA PRO A 718 14.94 71.11 30.17
C PRO A 718 13.65 71.53 30.97
N THR A 719 12.98 70.74 31.82
CA THR A 719 13.32 70.15 33.15
C THR A 719 12.12 69.28 33.59
N GLY A 720 12.18 68.35 34.56
CA GLY A 720 13.28 67.84 35.39
C GLY A 720 12.73 66.87 36.48
N VAL A 721 13.56 66.54 37.48
CA VAL A 721 13.27 65.68 38.66
C VAL A 721 13.33 64.16 38.43
N SER A 722 13.76 63.45 39.49
CA SER A 722 14.13 62.03 39.61
C SER A 722 12.90 61.13 39.89
N ARG A 723 12.97 59.80 40.10
CA ARG A 723 14.05 58.91 40.59
C ARG A 723 13.67 57.43 40.34
N GLY A 724 14.65 56.51 40.35
CA GLY A 724 14.42 55.07 40.57
C GLY A 724 14.86 54.17 39.42
N GLN A 725 15.86 53.33 39.70
CA GLN A 725 16.35 52.23 38.87
C GLN A 725 16.32 50.96 39.73
N ASP A 726 16.11 49.80 39.10
CA ASP A 726 16.71 48.49 39.42
C ASP A 726 16.49 47.84 40.82
N ALA A 727 16.54 46.53 41.01
CA ALA A 727 16.37 45.36 40.11
C ALA A 727 16.32 44.06 40.99
N THR A 728 16.27 42.90 40.32
CA THR A 728 16.84 41.60 40.76
C THR A 728 16.27 40.82 41.97
N GLU A 729 16.18 39.49 41.78
CA GLU A 729 16.41 38.42 42.78
C GLU A 729 15.43 38.24 43.97
N LEU A 730 15.33 37.09 44.67
CA LEU A 730 15.47 35.65 44.31
C LEU A 730 14.92 34.78 45.49
N LYS A 731 14.51 33.53 45.23
CA LYS A 731 14.53 32.34 46.15
C LYS A 731 13.64 32.25 47.43
N VAL A 732 13.06 31.04 47.58
CA VAL A 732 13.06 30.15 48.80
C VAL A 732 11.89 30.17 49.81
N PHE A 733 11.57 28.93 50.25
CA PHE A 733 10.70 28.38 51.33
C PHE A 733 11.12 28.84 52.77
N PRO A 734 10.49 28.46 53.93
CA PRO A 734 9.57 27.31 54.18
C PRO A 734 8.41 27.47 55.21
N SER A 735 7.66 26.36 55.42
CA SER A 735 6.96 25.84 56.65
C SER A 735 6.47 26.79 57.75
N SER A 736 5.27 26.67 58.37
CA SER A 736 4.85 25.57 59.29
C SER A 736 3.57 25.95 60.08
N ALA A 737 2.82 24.96 60.61
CA ALA A 737 1.90 25.03 61.80
C ALA A 737 0.63 25.96 61.70
N ASP A 738 -0.49 25.78 62.44
CA ASP A 738 -0.92 24.71 63.38
C ASP A 738 -2.46 24.67 63.58
N GLY A 739 -3.01 23.52 64.05
CA GLY A 739 -4.33 23.34 64.74
C GLY A 739 -5.66 23.64 63.99
N ASP A 740 -6.87 23.29 64.48
CA ASP A 740 -7.36 22.35 65.52
C ASP A 740 -8.92 22.27 65.40
N ARG A 741 -9.61 21.15 65.09
CA ARG A 741 -10.31 20.15 65.97
C ARG A 741 -11.19 19.21 65.09
N ALA A 742 -11.32 17.89 65.34
CA ALA A 742 -12.18 17.18 66.33
C ALA A 742 -13.70 17.44 66.18
N GLU A 743 -14.64 16.49 66.32
CA GLU A 743 -14.68 15.03 66.60
C GLU A 743 -15.99 14.45 65.96
N VAL A 744 -16.52 13.21 66.02
CA VAL A 744 -16.47 11.97 66.86
C VAL A 744 -16.66 10.73 65.93
N ALA A 745 -16.47 9.48 66.39
CA ALA A 745 -16.75 8.24 65.63
C ALA A 745 -17.57 7.18 66.41
N LYS A 746 -18.29 6.24 65.73
CA LYS A 746 -18.48 4.80 66.14
C LYS A 746 -19.48 3.94 65.31
N LEU A 747 -19.15 2.64 65.22
CA LEU A 747 -20.00 1.41 65.14
C LEU A 747 -20.84 1.08 63.86
N GLY A 748 -20.82 -0.21 63.48
CA GLY A 748 -21.81 -0.91 62.61
C GLY A 748 -22.67 -1.89 63.43
N PRO A 749 -23.08 -3.11 62.96
CA PRO A 749 -22.91 -3.73 61.63
C PRO A 749 -24.17 -4.51 61.08
N THR A 750 -24.02 -5.23 59.95
CA THR A 750 -24.80 -6.41 59.46
C THR A 750 -26.34 -6.39 59.31
N ARG A 751 -26.81 -6.56 58.06
CA ARG A 751 -27.74 -7.60 57.54
C ARG A 751 -27.96 -7.35 56.02
N GLN A 752 -27.94 -8.32 55.10
CA GLN A 752 -28.95 -9.36 54.84
C GLN A 752 -30.40 -8.82 54.75
N ILE A 753 -30.83 -8.41 53.56
CA ILE A 753 -31.48 -9.34 52.61
C ILE A 753 -30.67 -9.30 51.31
#